data_AF-A0A927M0A5-F1
#
_entry.id   AF-A0A927M0A5-F1
#
_cell.length_a   1.000
_cell.length_b   1.000
_cell.length_c   1.000
_cell.angle_alpha   90.00
_cell.angle_beta   90.00
_cell.angle_gamma   90.00
#
_symmetry.space_group_name_H-M   'P 1'
#
loop_
_entity.id
_entity.type
_entity.pdbx_description
1 polymer ?
#
loop_
_entity_poly.entity_id
_entity_poly.type
_entity_poly.pdbx_seq_one_letter_code
_entity_poly.pdbx_strand_id
1 'polypeptide(L)'
;MDQLFDTSLTGRGIMVLFDGLDEVASSAYKRVSLALNALSDVLSNFSPANRMVLTMRTQFHVQIRGDFDTTFPKVFHIQPFSPGDIYAFLTRWPFPRGRDVSAIVNRLYSELTDKPTLRDMCSNPLVLAMYVASDQSSEESSTPDTRTAFYSQVVEELLVARRKRQLGLTAKSAIREQRERLLGRLALDNLLSQEQPANEIQWQAAIRAVTDIYSCPSHDEAARTIREVCKETGILSEERPSETLRFIHLTFCEFLAAKEAIQERHDGLNELIESHRAFTKGTAPQARTRLIEVIPFALGLSQRVSRTAALDSIWSIQDRAVVGRCFLETQAYDHKIWPRYVGREMKSLLRLGREFWDEEWLRRLHLLTVIIADENAWAKLYHRSPTLTLHSFFLQMIEGDREKLRTVIGSYAAFDPQAAFRIAEACEVDLVRDQPATVVEHLSNPPFYSMLIERLKADEEPHENWFMVLAEAALGSQYVAHQLSMEPWHILAGFQHPKKILRRTRWFMPVRGRYSWATHFLGLSLFTYCLTLALIRLDAHSYQRFPRLSIVRPLPPPGGSTWSYLMPIGRVIHFALQMLVIFGAGMLAAANPESPIATAALVMLVLLLSTLFVLESWPRRSAQFYLAILLRDVTLLPSPKAFQIYWHTPGALLARLTGRGLLANERITSLHYLRSVHGKVGPNQPDIFERELSPIDYGVASDQPVNSALRTPTL
;
A
#
# COMPACT_ATOMS: atom_id res chain seq x y z
N MET A 1 -39.20 17.14 -3.35
CA MET A 1 -37.75 17.04 -3.08
C MET A 1 -37.34 17.95 -1.96
N ASP A 2 -37.91 19.16 -1.88
CA ASP A 2 -37.57 20.21 -0.91
C ASP A 2 -37.64 19.76 0.56
N GLN A 3 -38.72 19.10 0.97
CA GLN A 3 -38.84 18.56 2.34
C GLN A 3 -37.74 17.53 2.71
N LEU A 4 -37.25 16.77 1.74
CA LEU A 4 -36.20 15.78 1.97
C LEU A 4 -34.83 16.47 2.13
N PHE A 5 -34.61 17.57 1.40
CA PHE A 5 -33.43 18.41 1.55
C PHE A 5 -33.43 19.14 2.90
N ASP A 6 -34.56 19.76 3.27
CA ASP A 6 -34.70 20.48 4.54
C ASP A 6 -34.55 19.57 5.77
N THR A 7 -35.14 18.37 5.69
CA THR A 7 -35.01 17.35 6.75
C THR A 7 -33.58 16.81 6.83
N SER A 8 -32.88 16.70 5.71
CA SER A 8 -31.48 16.23 5.69
C SER A 8 -30.51 17.31 6.18
N LEU A 9 -30.75 18.58 5.82
CA LEU A 9 -29.96 19.74 6.25
C LEU A 9 -29.94 19.92 7.76
N THR A 10 -31.06 19.65 8.43
CA THR A 10 -31.24 19.79 9.89
C THR A 10 -31.05 18.48 10.67
N GLY A 11 -31.16 17.33 9.99
CA GLY A 11 -31.09 16.00 10.59
C GLY A 11 -29.71 15.33 10.47
N ARG A 12 -29.62 14.29 9.63
CA ARG A 12 -28.40 13.46 9.47
C ARG A 12 -27.25 14.18 8.76
N GLY A 13 -27.51 15.37 8.21
CA GLY A 13 -26.58 16.17 7.43
C GLY A 13 -26.55 15.80 5.95
N ILE A 14 -26.00 16.70 5.14
CA ILE A 14 -25.72 16.50 3.72
C ILE A 14 -24.22 16.60 3.45
N MET A 15 -23.75 15.88 2.42
CA MET A 15 -22.40 16.00 1.90
C MET A 15 -22.44 16.58 0.50
N VAL A 16 -21.80 17.73 0.31
CA VAL A 16 -21.68 18.39 -0.99
C VAL A 16 -20.26 18.20 -1.51
N LEU A 17 -20.12 17.65 -2.72
CA LEU A 17 -18.84 17.40 -3.37
C LEU A 17 -18.71 18.34 -4.56
N PHE A 18 -17.70 19.20 -4.53
CA PHE A 18 -17.31 20.05 -5.66
C PHE A 18 -16.03 19.48 -6.26
N ASP A 19 -16.14 18.98 -7.49
CA ASP A 19 -15.01 18.40 -8.20
C ASP A 19 -14.36 19.44 -9.12
N GLY A 20 -13.04 19.64 -8.99
CA GLY A 20 -12.22 20.44 -9.90
C GLY A 20 -12.43 21.96 -9.82
N LEU A 21 -12.17 22.59 -8.66
CA LEU A 21 -12.28 24.06 -8.57
C LEU A 21 -11.33 24.80 -9.54
N ASP A 22 -10.19 24.21 -9.87
CA ASP A 22 -9.21 24.76 -10.81
C ASP A 22 -9.75 24.92 -12.24
N GLU A 23 -10.84 24.22 -12.58
CA GLU A 23 -11.54 24.29 -13.87
C GLU A 23 -12.49 25.50 -13.99
N VAL A 24 -12.68 26.25 -12.90
CA VAL A 24 -13.50 27.47 -12.93
C VAL A 24 -12.77 28.59 -13.66
N ALA A 25 -13.45 29.18 -14.67
CA ALA A 25 -12.95 30.32 -15.41
C ALA A 25 -12.50 31.45 -14.47
N SER A 26 -11.38 32.10 -14.81
CA SER A 26 -10.75 33.14 -13.97
C SER A 26 -11.72 34.30 -13.70
N SER A 27 -12.50 34.67 -14.71
CA SER A 27 -13.56 35.69 -14.63
C SER A 27 -14.68 35.34 -13.64
N ALA A 28 -14.98 34.05 -13.45
CA ALA A 28 -16.01 33.55 -12.55
C ALA A 28 -15.47 33.21 -11.15
N TYR A 29 -14.15 33.00 -11.01
CA TYR A 29 -13.51 32.49 -9.81
C TYR A 29 -13.90 33.24 -8.53
N LYS A 30 -13.75 34.57 -8.52
CA LYS A 30 -14.07 35.39 -7.33
C LYS A 30 -15.52 35.24 -6.89
N ARG A 31 -16.46 35.15 -7.83
CA ARG A 31 -17.88 34.93 -7.52
C ARG A 31 -18.10 33.53 -6.96
N VAL A 32 -17.44 32.52 -7.54
CA VAL A 32 -17.54 31.12 -7.10
C VAL A 32 -16.92 30.92 -5.72
N SER A 33 -15.72 31.44 -5.44
CA SER A 33 -15.09 31.30 -4.11
C SER A 33 -15.93 31.94 -3.01
N LEU A 34 -16.49 33.13 -3.24
CA LEU A 34 -17.42 33.79 -2.32
C LEU A 34 -18.68 32.93 -2.09
N ALA A 35 -19.25 32.36 -3.16
CA ALA A 35 -20.42 31.51 -3.05
C ALA A 35 -20.12 30.20 -2.29
N LEU A 36 -18.95 29.60 -2.50
CA LEU A 36 -18.52 28.39 -1.79
C LEU A 36 -18.33 28.66 -0.30
N ASN A 37 -17.69 29.79 0.06
CA ASN A 37 -17.53 30.21 1.45
C ASN A 37 -18.90 30.47 2.11
N ALA A 38 -19.75 31.27 1.47
CA ALA A 38 -21.10 31.55 1.98
C ALA A 38 -21.94 30.28 2.11
N LEU A 39 -21.85 29.35 1.15
CA LEU A 39 -22.54 28.06 1.22
C LEU A 39 -22.04 27.23 2.41
N SER A 40 -20.73 27.15 2.62
CA SER A 40 -20.16 26.43 3.75
C SER A 40 -20.65 26.98 5.10
N ASP A 41 -20.70 28.31 5.22
CA ASP A 41 -21.23 28.98 6.41
C ASP A 41 -22.72 28.65 6.62
N VAL A 42 -23.52 28.74 5.57
CA VAL A 42 -24.95 28.39 5.61
C VAL A 42 -25.13 26.93 6.04
N LEU A 43 -24.42 26.00 5.42
CA LEU A 43 -24.51 24.57 5.74
C LEU A 43 -24.08 24.29 7.18
N SER A 44 -23.02 24.92 7.65
CA SER A 44 -22.52 24.77 9.03
C SER A 44 -23.51 25.31 10.05
N ASN A 45 -24.20 26.41 9.73
CA ASN A 45 -25.24 26.99 10.58
C ASN A 45 -26.52 26.11 10.66
N PHE A 46 -26.85 25.37 9.61
CA PHE A 46 -27.99 24.44 9.63
C PHE A 46 -27.72 23.20 10.49
N SER A 47 -26.55 22.58 10.35
CA SER A 47 -26.17 21.42 11.15
C SER A 47 -24.66 21.16 11.08
N PRO A 48 -24.00 20.86 12.22
CA PRO A 48 -22.61 20.44 12.24
C PRO A 48 -22.39 19.05 11.61
N ALA A 49 -23.45 18.36 11.18
CA ALA A 49 -23.34 17.12 10.40
C ALA A 49 -23.13 17.38 8.90
N ASN A 50 -23.42 18.59 8.41
CA ASN A 50 -23.20 18.95 7.01
C ASN A 50 -21.70 19.00 6.69
N ARG A 51 -21.34 18.51 5.51
CA ARG A 51 -19.96 18.44 5.04
C ARG A 51 -19.86 18.97 3.62
N MET A 52 -18.78 19.66 3.35
CA MET A 52 -18.43 20.11 2.02
C MET A 52 -17.01 19.64 1.72
N VAL A 53 -16.83 19.04 0.55
CA VAL A 53 -15.52 18.62 0.05
C VAL A 53 -15.30 19.32 -1.28
N LEU A 54 -14.10 19.87 -1.41
CA LEU A 54 -13.65 20.58 -2.59
C LEU A 54 -12.40 19.87 -3.08
N THR A 55 -12.40 19.44 -4.34
CA THR A 55 -11.21 18.90 -4.99
C THR A 55 -10.61 19.98 -5.89
N MET A 56 -9.28 19.99 -5.94
CA MET A 56 -8.51 20.84 -6.86
C MET A 56 -7.09 20.28 -6.96
N ARG A 57 -6.34 20.71 -7.97
CA ARG A 57 -4.93 20.37 -8.09
C ARG A 57 -4.06 21.10 -7.06
N THR A 58 -2.98 20.44 -6.61
CA THR A 58 -2.06 20.96 -5.59
C THR A 58 -1.47 22.32 -5.96
N GLN A 59 -1.10 22.54 -7.23
CA GLN A 59 -0.53 23.83 -7.65
C GLN A 59 -1.53 24.96 -7.51
N PHE A 60 -2.80 24.72 -7.87
CA PHE A 60 -3.86 25.70 -7.73
C PHE A 60 -4.15 26.00 -6.26
N HIS A 61 -4.25 24.96 -5.42
CA HIS A 61 -4.40 25.12 -3.97
C HIS A 61 -3.35 26.05 -3.36
N VAL A 62 -2.07 25.91 -3.73
CA VAL A 62 -1.00 26.79 -3.23
C VAL A 62 -1.23 28.27 -3.57
N GLN A 63 -1.81 28.56 -4.73
CA GLN A 63 -2.10 29.93 -5.18
C GLN A 63 -3.29 30.55 -4.43
N ILE A 64 -4.31 29.74 -4.15
CA ILE A 64 -5.61 30.22 -3.64
C ILE A 64 -5.90 29.87 -2.17
N ARG A 65 -4.98 29.23 -1.46
CA ARG A 65 -5.17 28.76 -0.07
C ARG A 65 -5.79 29.83 0.85
N GLY A 66 -5.35 31.08 0.72
CA GLY A 66 -5.82 32.20 1.55
C GLY A 66 -7.31 32.47 1.43
N ASP A 67 -7.93 32.13 0.30
CA ASP A 67 -9.37 32.32 0.08
C ASP A 67 -10.22 31.30 0.85
N PHE A 68 -9.62 30.21 1.34
CA PHE A 68 -10.31 29.07 1.92
C PHE A 68 -9.76 28.61 3.29
N ASP A 69 -8.64 29.16 3.78
CA ASP A 69 -7.98 28.72 5.03
C ASP A 69 -8.94 28.68 6.24
N THR A 70 -9.88 29.62 6.34
CA THR A 70 -10.87 29.68 7.43
C THR A 70 -11.99 28.65 7.26
N THR A 71 -12.44 28.45 6.02
CA THR A 71 -13.63 27.66 5.69
C THR A 71 -13.29 26.17 5.53
N PHE A 72 -12.11 25.88 4.99
CA PHE A 72 -11.61 24.54 4.69
C PHE A 72 -10.23 24.31 5.34
N PRO A 73 -10.14 24.32 6.68
CA PRO A 73 -8.86 24.21 7.38
C PRO A 73 -8.19 22.83 7.25
N LYS A 74 -8.91 21.82 6.74
CA LYS A 74 -8.40 20.45 6.56
C LYS A 74 -8.09 20.21 5.10
N VAL A 75 -6.80 20.13 4.79
CA VAL A 75 -6.30 19.84 3.45
C VAL A 75 -5.79 18.41 3.40
N PHE A 76 -6.21 17.66 2.38
CA PHE A 76 -5.76 16.29 2.12
C PHE A 76 -5.11 16.22 0.75
N HIS A 77 -3.99 15.50 0.65
CA HIS A 77 -3.30 15.28 -0.63
C HIS A 77 -3.51 13.83 -1.07
N ILE A 78 -3.96 13.66 -2.32
CA ILE A 78 -4.05 12.35 -2.95
C ILE A 78 -2.61 11.87 -3.23
N GLN A 79 -2.26 10.71 -2.66
CA GLN A 79 -0.95 10.09 -2.87
C GLN A 79 -0.96 9.25 -4.16
N PRO A 80 0.20 9.08 -4.83
CA PRO A 80 0.35 8.06 -5.87
C PRO A 80 0.02 6.66 -5.33
N PHE A 81 -0.32 5.73 -6.22
CA PHE A 81 -0.48 4.33 -5.84
C PHE A 81 0.81 3.76 -5.29
N SER A 82 0.72 3.20 -4.09
CA SER A 82 1.76 2.33 -3.56
C SER A 82 1.84 1.03 -4.38
N PRO A 83 2.94 0.25 -4.25
CA PRO A 83 3.01 -1.08 -4.86
C PRO A 83 1.81 -1.98 -4.49
N GLY A 84 1.28 -1.85 -3.27
CA GLY A 84 0.08 -2.58 -2.83
C GLY A 84 -1.20 -2.09 -3.51
N ASP A 85 -1.33 -0.78 -3.75
CA ASP A 85 -2.46 -0.21 -4.48
C ASP A 85 -2.46 -0.64 -5.95
N ILE A 86 -1.29 -0.69 -6.59
CA ILE A 86 -1.13 -1.22 -7.96
C ILE A 86 -1.64 -2.67 -8.01
N TYR A 87 -1.19 -3.53 -7.10
CA TYR A 87 -1.65 -4.93 -7.04
C TYR A 87 -3.17 -5.02 -6.81
N ALA A 88 -3.70 -4.20 -5.91
CA ALA A 88 -5.13 -4.17 -5.59
C ALA A 88 -5.97 -3.63 -6.75
N PHE A 89 -5.44 -2.67 -7.52
CA PHE A 89 -6.03 -2.17 -8.76
C PHE A 89 -6.08 -3.27 -9.82
N LEU A 90 -4.96 -3.95 -10.07
CA LEU A 90 -4.89 -5.06 -11.02
C LEU A 90 -5.88 -6.16 -10.66
N THR A 91 -5.95 -6.56 -9.39
CA THR A 91 -6.88 -7.60 -8.92
C THR A 91 -8.36 -7.24 -9.15
N ARG A 92 -8.70 -5.95 -9.14
CA ARG A 92 -10.08 -5.47 -9.35
C ARG A 92 -10.36 -5.06 -10.80
N TRP A 93 -9.34 -5.05 -11.66
CA TRP A 93 -9.49 -4.67 -13.05
C TRP A 93 -10.38 -5.67 -13.80
N PRO A 94 -11.34 -5.21 -14.64
CA PRO A 94 -12.27 -6.09 -15.33
C PRO A 94 -11.61 -6.80 -16.51
N PHE A 95 -10.80 -7.82 -16.25
CA PHE A 95 -10.21 -8.66 -17.30
C PHE A 95 -11.27 -9.45 -18.08
N PRO A 96 -11.04 -9.75 -19.38
CA PRO A 96 -11.93 -10.60 -20.17
C PRO A 96 -12.22 -11.95 -19.50
N ARG A 97 -13.47 -12.42 -19.59
CA ARG A 97 -13.90 -13.69 -18.99
C ARG A 97 -13.16 -14.88 -19.62
N GLY A 98 -12.83 -15.88 -18.80
CA GLY A 98 -12.21 -17.14 -19.25
C GLY A 98 -10.68 -17.19 -19.14
N ARG A 99 -10.02 -16.12 -18.68
CA ARG A 99 -8.59 -16.13 -18.35
C ARG A 99 -8.36 -16.31 -16.85
N ASP A 100 -7.23 -16.91 -16.48
CA ASP A 100 -6.78 -16.95 -15.09
C ASP A 100 -6.32 -15.55 -14.66
N VAL A 101 -7.20 -14.85 -13.94
CA VAL A 101 -6.97 -13.49 -13.45
C VAL A 101 -5.75 -13.45 -12.52
N SER A 102 -5.55 -14.47 -11.68
CA SER A 102 -4.42 -14.48 -10.76
C SER A 102 -3.10 -14.56 -11.52
N ALA A 103 -3.04 -15.39 -12.56
CA ALA A 103 -1.85 -15.49 -13.41
C ALA A 103 -1.55 -14.18 -14.16
N ILE A 104 -2.57 -13.49 -14.69
CA ILE A 104 -2.40 -12.20 -15.36
C ILE A 104 -1.90 -11.13 -14.39
N VAL A 105 -2.55 -11.01 -13.22
CA VAL A 105 -2.17 -10.03 -12.20
C VAL A 105 -0.74 -10.27 -11.76
N ASN A 106 -0.36 -11.52 -11.48
CA ASN A 106 1.01 -11.86 -11.07
C ASN A 106 2.02 -11.55 -12.17
N ARG A 107 1.72 -11.86 -13.44
CA ARG A 107 2.59 -11.50 -14.57
C ARG A 107 2.77 -9.99 -14.69
N LEU A 108 1.68 -9.23 -14.81
CA LEU A 108 1.74 -7.76 -14.97
C LEU A 108 2.46 -7.10 -13.80
N TYR A 109 2.18 -7.58 -12.60
CA TYR A 109 2.81 -7.07 -11.39
C TYR A 109 4.32 -7.40 -11.35
N SER A 110 4.71 -8.62 -11.72
CA SER A 110 6.13 -9.01 -11.84
C SER A 110 6.83 -8.16 -12.89
N GLU A 111 6.24 -7.96 -14.07
CA GLU A 111 6.81 -7.14 -15.13
C GLU A 111 7.08 -5.69 -14.66
N LEU A 112 6.13 -5.08 -13.95
CA LEU A 112 6.33 -3.76 -13.34
C LEU A 112 7.44 -3.82 -12.26
N THR A 113 7.46 -4.88 -11.45
CA THR A 113 8.48 -5.07 -10.40
C THR A 113 9.90 -5.22 -10.96
N ASP A 114 10.01 -5.80 -12.15
CA ASP A 114 11.26 -6.02 -12.90
C ASP A 114 11.66 -4.79 -13.74
N LYS A 115 10.72 -3.88 -14.00
CA LYS A 115 10.91 -2.62 -14.72
C LYS A 115 10.59 -1.42 -13.82
N PRO A 116 11.46 -1.04 -12.86
CA PRO A 116 11.15 -0.03 -11.84
C PRO A 116 10.74 1.33 -12.43
N THR A 117 11.34 1.74 -13.53
CA THR A 117 11.00 3.00 -14.23
C THR A 117 9.56 3.00 -14.76
N LEU A 118 9.09 1.86 -15.28
CA LEU A 118 7.73 1.68 -15.76
C LEU A 118 6.74 1.60 -14.59
N ARG A 119 7.13 0.94 -13.50
CA ARG A 119 6.33 0.88 -12.26
C ARG A 119 6.13 2.24 -11.62
N ASP A 120 7.18 3.06 -11.55
CA ASP A 120 7.09 4.41 -11.00
C ASP A 120 6.08 5.25 -11.77
N MET A 121 6.02 5.10 -13.10
CA MET A 121 4.97 5.73 -13.90
C MET A 121 3.58 5.17 -13.60
N CYS A 122 3.47 3.85 -13.45
CA CYS A 122 2.23 3.17 -13.11
C CYS A 122 1.78 3.40 -11.65
N SER A 123 2.54 4.15 -10.85
CA SER A 123 2.02 4.71 -9.59
C SER A 123 0.92 5.74 -9.84
N ASN A 124 0.85 6.34 -11.04
CA ASN A 124 -0.30 7.12 -11.44
C ASN A 124 -1.44 6.17 -11.90
N PRO A 125 -2.64 6.22 -11.28
CA PRO A 125 -3.75 5.33 -11.62
C PRO A 125 -4.18 5.39 -13.08
N LEU A 126 -4.11 6.57 -13.71
CA LEU A 126 -4.45 6.75 -15.11
C LEU A 126 -3.43 6.02 -16.00
N VAL A 127 -2.14 6.19 -15.72
CA VAL A 127 -1.07 5.53 -16.50
C VAL A 127 -1.15 4.02 -16.34
N LEU A 128 -1.40 3.52 -15.13
CA LEU A 128 -1.62 2.09 -14.90
C LEU A 128 -2.83 1.56 -15.66
N ALA A 129 -3.95 2.28 -15.66
CA ALA A 129 -5.14 1.90 -16.44
C ALA A 129 -4.81 1.78 -17.93
N MET A 130 -4.02 2.71 -18.47
CA MET A 130 -3.58 2.69 -19.87
C MET A 130 -2.61 1.55 -20.16
N TYR A 131 -1.70 1.25 -19.23
CA TYR A 131 -0.80 0.10 -19.32
C TYR A 131 -1.57 -1.21 -19.42
N VAL A 132 -2.51 -1.43 -18.49
CA VAL A 132 -3.33 -2.64 -18.47
C VAL A 132 -4.24 -2.72 -19.70
N ALA A 133 -4.82 -1.60 -20.15
CA ALA A 133 -5.62 -1.57 -21.37
C ALA A 133 -4.80 -1.88 -22.63
N SER A 134 -3.55 -1.40 -22.69
CA SER A 134 -2.62 -1.67 -23.79
C SER A 134 -2.27 -3.16 -23.87
N ASP A 135 -1.90 -3.77 -22.73
CA ASP A 135 -1.65 -5.21 -22.60
C ASP A 135 -2.87 -6.04 -23.03
N GLN A 136 -4.08 -5.65 -22.60
CA GLN A 136 -5.31 -6.34 -22.99
C GLN A 136 -5.61 -6.26 -24.50
N SER A 137 -5.23 -5.15 -25.14
CA SER A 137 -5.48 -4.92 -26.57
C SER A 137 -4.48 -5.62 -27.49
N SER A 138 -3.33 -6.02 -26.95
CA SER A 138 -2.25 -6.63 -27.70
C SER A 138 -2.19 -8.12 -27.40
N GLU A 139 -2.71 -8.97 -28.28
CA GLU A 139 -2.66 -10.43 -28.05
C GLU A 139 -1.22 -10.99 -28.05
N GLU A 140 -0.23 -10.24 -28.58
CA GLU A 140 1.17 -10.68 -28.73
C GLU A 140 2.23 -9.56 -28.50
N SER A 141 1.88 -8.37 -28.01
CA SER A 141 2.91 -7.30 -27.92
C SER A 141 3.86 -7.53 -26.75
N SER A 142 5.16 -7.42 -27.05
CA SER A 142 6.22 -7.33 -26.06
C SER A 142 5.98 -6.10 -25.17
N THR A 143 5.86 -6.32 -23.86
CA THR A 143 5.83 -5.24 -22.86
C THR A 143 6.94 -4.26 -23.16
N PRO A 144 6.65 -2.96 -23.36
CA PRO A 144 7.67 -1.98 -23.72
C PRO A 144 8.81 -1.99 -22.70
N ASP A 145 10.05 -2.00 -23.20
CA ASP A 145 11.25 -2.07 -22.36
C ASP A 145 11.67 -0.71 -21.81
N THR A 146 11.16 0.39 -22.39
CA THR A 146 11.42 1.76 -21.93
C THR A 146 10.14 2.58 -21.85
N ARG A 147 10.18 3.66 -21.06
CA ARG A 147 9.05 4.59 -20.91
C ARG A 147 8.74 5.26 -22.25
N THR A 148 9.78 5.60 -23.00
CA THR A 148 9.65 6.18 -24.35
C THR A 148 8.86 5.25 -25.28
N ALA A 149 9.18 3.94 -25.28
CA ALA A 149 8.48 2.96 -26.11
C ALA A 149 6.99 2.84 -25.70
N PHE A 150 6.73 2.79 -24.39
CA PHE A 150 5.37 2.74 -23.86
C PHE A 150 4.55 3.97 -24.28
N TYR A 151 5.05 5.19 -24.05
CA TYR A 151 4.32 6.40 -24.42
C TYR A 151 4.14 6.53 -25.93
N SER A 152 5.09 6.05 -26.74
CA SER A 152 4.92 6.00 -28.19
C SER A 152 3.70 5.14 -28.58
N GLN A 153 3.57 3.94 -27.99
CA GLN A 153 2.43 3.06 -28.24
C GLN A 153 1.10 3.68 -27.77
N VAL A 154 1.09 4.24 -26.56
CA VAL A 154 -0.12 4.81 -25.96
C VAL A 154 -0.58 6.07 -26.69
N VAL A 155 0.34 6.96 -27.06
CA VAL A 155 0.01 8.17 -27.83
C VAL A 155 -0.50 7.80 -29.20
N GLU A 156 0.11 6.82 -29.87
CA GLU A 156 -0.39 6.30 -31.15
C GLU A 156 -1.82 5.75 -31.03
N GLU A 157 -2.11 5.01 -29.95
CA GLU A 157 -3.45 4.49 -29.68
C GLU A 157 -4.49 5.62 -29.48
N LEU A 158 -4.15 6.63 -28.69
CA LEU A 158 -5.04 7.77 -28.40
C LEU A 158 -5.27 8.68 -29.62
N LEU A 159 -4.26 8.87 -30.45
CA LEU A 159 -4.36 9.75 -31.61
C LEU A 159 -5.22 9.17 -32.73
N VAL A 160 -5.26 7.84 -32.89
CA VAL A 160 -5.80 7.20 -34.09
C VAL A 160 -6.75 6.05 -33.78
N ALA A 161 -6.35 5.11 -32.92
CA ALA A 161 -6.97 3.80 -32.83
C ALA A 161 -8.23 3.77 -31.95
N ARG A 162 -8.33 4.64 -30.94
CA ARG A 162 -9.55 4.77 -30.11
C ARG A 162 -10.79 5.13 -30.94
N ARG A 163 -10.67 6.09 -31.86
CA ARG A 163 -11.80 6.51 -32.71
C ARG A 163 -12.04 5.56 -33.88
N LYS A 164 -10.99 4.93 -34.43
CA LYS A 164 -11.11 3.85 -35.43
C LYS A 164 -12.04 2.74 -34.93
N ARG A 165 -11.87 2.29 -33.68
CA ARG A 165 -12.73 1.27 -33.06
C ARG A 165 -14.16 1.75 -32.78
N GLN A 166 -14.33 3.03 -32.43
CA GLN A 166 -15.66 3.61 -32.18
C GLN A 166 -16.47 3.91 -33.44
N LEU A 167 -15.82 4.24 -34.56
CA LEU A 167 -16.49 4.69 -35.79
C LEU A 167 -16.37 3.73 -36.99
N GLY A 168 -15.53 2.69 -36.91
CA GLY A 168 -15.33 1.74 -38.02
C GLY A 168 -14.63 2.33 -39.25
N LEU A 169 -13.96 3.48 -39.12
CA LEU A 169 -13.33 4.21 -40.24
C LEU A 169 -11.82 3.91 -40.32
N THR A 170 -11.30 3.72 -41.55
CA THR A 170 -9.87 3.69 -41.82
C THR A 170 -9.29 5.09 -41.63
N ALA A 171 -8.65 5.32 -40.48
CA ALA A 171 -7.96 6.57 -40.21
C ALA A 171 -6.84 6.81 -41.24
N LYS A 172 -6.88 7.95 -41.92
CA LYS A 172 -5.82 8.38 -42.86
C LYS A 172 -4.60 8.82 -42.06
N SER A 173 -3.40 8.35 -42.44
CA SER A 173 -2.11 8.73 -41.83
C SER A 173 -1.94 10.26 -41.68
N ALA A 174 -2.48 11.05 -42.61
CA ALA A 174 -2.46 12.50 -42.56
C ALA A 174 -3.10 13.11 -41.30
N ILE A 175 -4.20 12.53 -40.78
CA ILE A 175 -4.87 13.05 -39.58
C ILE A 175 -3.99 12.82 -38.35
N ARG A 176 -3.31 11.68 -38.29
CA ARG A 176 -2.35 11.36 -37.24
C ARG A 176 -1.25 12.41 -37.21
N GLU A 177 -0.60 12.62 -38.34
CA GLU A 177 0.53 13.55 -38.48
C GLU A 177 0.15 14.98 -38.09
N GLN A 178 -1.01 15.47 -38.54
CA GLN A 178 -1.51 16.80 -38.16
C GLN A 178 -1.74 16.94 -36.64
N ARG A 179 -2.34 15.93 -36.01
CA ARG A 179 -2.57 15.94 -34.56
C ARG A 179 -1.27 15.83 -33.77
N GLU A 180 -0.33 15.00 -34.23
CA GLU A 180 1.00 14.89 -33.63
C GLU A 180 1.72 16.23 -33.67
N ARG A 181 1.75 16.89 -34.82
CA ARG A 181 2.37 18.21 -35.00
C ARG A 181 1.71 19.29 -34.15
N LEU A 182 0.38 19.32 -34.08
CA LEU A 182 -0.34 20.30 -33.25
C LEU A 182 -0.01 20.11 -31.76
N LEU A 183 -0.16 18.90 -31.26
CA LEU A 183 0.03 18.63 -29.83
C LEU A 183 1.52 18.69 -29.44
N GLY A 184 2.42 18.28 -30.33
CA GLY A 184 3.87 18.38 -30.19
C GLY A 184 4.34 19.82 -30.09
N ARG A 185 3.94 20.67 -31.05
CA ARG A 185 4.26 22.11 -31.02
C ARG A 185 3.76 22.78 -29.75
N LEU A 186 2.51 22.56 -29.37
CA LEU A 186 1.94 23.13 -28.13
C LEU A 186 2.68 22.67 -26.88
N ALA A 187 3.06 21.39 -26.82
CA ALA A 187 3.81 20.86 -25.71
C ALA A 187 5.22 21.46 -25.61
N LEU A 188 5.95 21.49 -26.73
CA LEU A 188 7.33 21.99 -26.75
C LEU A 188 7.41 23.48 -26.45
N ASP A 189 6.60 24.30 -27.13
CA ASP A 189 6.55 25.75 -26.90
C ASP A 189 6.21 26.07 -25.43
N ASN A 190 5.31 25.28 -24.84
CA ASN A 190 4.98 25.42 -23.43
C ASN A 190 6.14 25.06 -22.50
N LEU A 191 6.80 23.92 -22.71
CA LEU A 191 7.85 23.45 -21.81
C LEU A 191 9.13 24.28 -21.90
N LEU A 192 9.36 24.96 -23.02
CA LEU A 192 10.46 25.93 -23.17
C LEU A 192 10.17 27.29 -22.51
N SER A 193 8.90 27.61 -22.23
CA SER A 193 8.53 28.85 -21.52
C SER A 193 8.49 28.65 -20.00
N GLN A 194 9.06 29.58 -19.24
CA GLN A 194 8.94 29.60 -17.77
C GLN A 194 7.71 30.39 -17.27
N GLU A 195 7.02 31.08 -18.17
CA GLU A 195 5.97 32.06 -17.82
C GLU A 195 4.65 31.40 -17.41
N GLN A 196 4.46 30.12 -17.73
CA GLN A 196 3.23 29.40 -17.46
C GLN A 196 3.47 27.98 -16.90
N PRO A 197 2.48 27.35 -16.24
CA PRO A 197 2.63 26.00 -15.70
C PRO A 197 2.95 24.95 -16.79
N ALA A 198 3.79 23.97 -16.46
CA ALA A 198 4.29 22.96 -17.41
C ALA A 198 3.21 22.09 -18.06
N ASN A 199 2.03 21.97 -17.43
CA ASN A 199 0.94 21.14 -17.92
C ASN A 199 -0.24 21.94 -18.50
N GLU A 200 -0.12 23.27 -18.58
CA GLU A 200 -1.20 24.18 -18.97
C GLU A 200 -0.81 24.98 -20.21
N ILE A 201 -1.76 25.13 -21.13
CA ILE A 201 -1.61 25.80 -22.42
C ILE A 201 -2.61 26.95 -22.49
N GLN A 202 -2.12 28.16 -22.76
CA GLN A 202 -2.98 29.31 -22.98
C GLN A 202 -3.83 29.10 -24.24
N TRP A 203 -5.14 29.39 -24.14
CA TRP A 203 -6.08 29.21 -25.25
C TRP A 203 -5.63 29.94 -26.52
N GLN A 204 -5.12 31.16 -26.37
CA GLN A 204 -4.62 31.94 -27.50
C GLN A 204 -3.40 31.31 -28.18
N ALA A 205 -2.53 30.63 -27.44
CA ALA A 205 -1.42 29.88 -28.03
C ALA A 205 -1.94 28.68 -28.83
N ALA A 206 -2.96 27.98 -28.30
CA ALA A 206 -3.61 26.88 -29.00
C ALA A 206 -4.33 27.33 -30.28
N ILE A 207 -5.07 28.43 -30.24
CA ILE A 207 -5.72 28.99 -31.43
C ILE A 207 -4.69 29.32 -32.51
N ARG A 208 -3.60 30.02 -32.16
CA ARG A 208 -2.52 30.33 -33.12
C ARG A 208 -1.94 29.06 -33.75
N ALA A 209 -1.62 28.06 -32.94
CA ALA A 209 -1.07 26.80 -33.46
C ALA A 209 -2.04 26.07 -34.38
N VAL A 210 -3.34 26.03 -34.05
CA VAL A 210 -4.36 25.42 -34.90
C VAL A 210 -4.54 26.19 -36.20
N THR A 211 -4.64 27.52 -36.15
CA THR A 211 -4.73 28.36 -37.34
C THR A 211 -3.55 28.09 -38.28
N ASP A 212 -2.33 28.02 -37.75
CA ASP A 212 -1.13 27.76 -38.55
C ASP A 212 -1.11 26.34 -39.17
N ILE A 213 -1.49 25.31 -38.41
CA ILE A 213 -1.31 23.90 -38.81
C ILE A 213 -2.48 23.39 -39.66
N TYR A 214 -3.70 23.79 -39.32
CA TYR A 214 -4.93 23.39 -40.01
C TYR A 214 -5.37 24.39 -41.07
N SER A 215 -4.66 25.52 -41.22
CA SER A 215 -4.98 26.60 -42.16
C SER A 215 -6.41 27.12 -41.99
N CYS A 216 -6.87 27.25 -40.73
CA CYS A 216 -8.22 27.69 -40.43
C CYS A 216 -8.42 29.18 -40.82
N PRO A 217 -9.43 29.53 -41.64
CA PRO A 217 -9.67 30.90 -42.11
C PRO A 217 -10.20 31.85 -41.04
N SER A 218 -10.70 31.35 -39.91
CA SER A 218 -11.27 32.16 -38.84
C SER A 218 -10.92 31.63 -37.45
N HIS A 219 -10.96 32.53 -36.47
CA HIS A 219 -10.79 32.19 -35.06
C HIS A 219 -11.83 31.17 -34.57
N ASP A 220 -13.08 31.30 -35.02
CA ASP A 220 -14.17 30.38 -34.62
C ASP A 220 -14.00 28.98 -35.20
N GLU A 221 -13.41 28.86 -36.39
CA GLU A 221 -13.06 27.57 -36.95
C GLU A 221 -11.91 26.92 -36.18
N ALA A 222 -10.83 27.66 -35.90
CA ALA A 222 -9.74 27.17 -35.06
C ALA A 222 -10.22 26.73 -33.66
N ALA A 223 -11.13 27.50 -33.06
CA ALA A 223 -11.76 27.19 -31.77
C ALA A 223 -12.63 25.92 -31.81
N ARG A 224 -13.30 25.64 -32.93
CA ARG A 224 -14.04 24.37 -33.13
C ARG A 224 -13.07 23.21 -33.32
N THR A 225 -12.07 23.37 -34.17
CA THR A 225 -11.08 22.34 -34.47
C THR A 225 -10.30 21.91 -33.23
N ILE A 226 -9.82 22.84 -32.38
CA ILE A 226 -9.12 22.46 -31.15
C ILE A 226 -10.03 21.67 -30.20
N ARG A 227 -11.31 22.05 -30.08
CA ARG A 227 -12.28 21.32 -29.24
C ARG A 227 -12.57 19.93 -29.78
N GLU A 228 -12.65 19.77 -31.10
CA GLU A 228 -12.76 18.47 -31.75
C GLU A 228 -11.53 17.60 -31.47
N VAL A 229 -10.31 18.14 -31.61
CA VAL A 229 -9.08 17.41 -31.26
C VAL A 229 -9.07 17.00 -29.79
N CYS A 230 -9.46 17.89 -28.87
CA CYS A 230 -9.58 17.57 -27.44
C CYS A 230 -10.57 16.42 -27.20
N LYS A 231 -11.76 16.50 -27.79
CA LYS A 231 -12.82 15.50 -27.66
C LYS A 231 -12.42 14.14 -28.26
N GLU A 232 -11.73 14.14 -29.39
CA GLU A 232 -11.42 12.91 -30.12
C GLU A 232 -10.20 12.17 -29.58
N THR A 233 -9.17 12.90 -29.16
CA THR A 233 -7.93 12.30 -28.63
C THR A 233 -8.04 12.04 -27.13
N GLY A 234 -8.71 12.95 -26.41
CA GLY A 234 -8.69 12.97 -24.94
C GLY A 234 -7.30 13.21 -24.35
N ILE A 235 -6.30 13.64 -25.14
CA ILE A 235 -4.96 13.98 -24.64
C ILE A 235 -4.94 15.36 -23.98
N LEU A 236 -5.75 16.27 -24.53
CA LEU A 236 -5.91 17.63 -24.07
C LEU A 236 -7.37 17.86 -23.69
N SER A 237 -7.62 18.62 -22.63
CA SER A 237 -8.95 19.05 -22.20
C SER A 237 -8.97 20.55 -21.96
N GLU A 238 -10.09 21.19 -22.25
CA GLU A 238 -10.33 22.60 -21.89
C GLU A 238 -10.51 22.67 -20.36
N GLU A 239 -9.51 23.23 -19.67
CA GLU A 239 -9.54 23.37 -18.20
C GLU A 239 -10.40 24.57 -17.82
N ARG A 240 -10.13 25.74 -18.42
CA ARG A 240 -10.97 26.92 -18.29
C ARG A 240 -11.54 27.31 -19.65
N PRO A 241 -12.87 27.45 -19.78
CA PRO A 241 -13.50 27.75 -21.05
C PRO A 241 -12.87 28.96 -21.77
N SER A 242 -12.32 28.72 -22.96
CA SER A 242 -11.64 29.70 -23.82
C SER A 242 -10.48 30.47 -23.16
N GLU A 243 -9.96 29.97 -22.04
CA GLU A 243 -8.84 30.57 -21.29
C GLU A 243 -7.63 29.63 -21.32
N THR A 244 -7.80 28.38 -20.90
CA THR A 244 -6.69 27.42 -20.77
C THR A 244 -7.10 26.01 -21.18
N LEU A 245 -6.14 25.31 -21.76
CA LEU A 245 -6.19 23.87 -22.04
C LEU A 245 -5.15 23.18 -21.17
N ARG A 246 -5.37 21.91 -20.86
CA ARG A 246 -4.47 21.11 -20.02
C ARG A 246 -4.28 19.73 -20.60
N PHE A 247 -3.07 19.20 -20.56
CA PHE A 247 -2.85 17.79 -20.87
C PHE A 247 -3.38 16.93 -19.73
N ILE A 248 -3.99 15.79 -20.07
CA ILE A 248 -4.51 14.83 -19.07
C ILE A 248 -3.45 14.37 -18.07
N HIS A 249 -2.18 14.39 -18.48
CA HIS A 249 -1.03 14.14 -17.63
C HIS A 249 0.19 14.89 -18.18
N LEU A 250 1.03 15.43 -17.29
CA LEU A 250 2.25 16.16 -17.66
C LEU A 250 3.17 15.33 -18.56
N THR A 251 3.27 14.03 -18.29
CA THR A 251 4.14 13.15 -19.10
C THR A 251 3.69 12.97 -20.54
N PHE A 252 2.42 13.19 -20.88
CA PHE A 252 2.02 13.29 -22.29
C PHE A 252 2.57 14.56 -22.94
N CYS A 253 2.52 15.69 -22.22
CA CYS A 253 3.15 16.93 -22.66
C CYS A 253 4.66 16.72 -22.85
N GLU A 254 5.35 16.14 -21.86
CA GLU A 254 6.80 15.89 -21.92
C GLU A 254 7.19 14.98 -23.09
N PHE A 255 6.45 13.90 -23.32
CA PHE A 255 6.68 12.99 -24.43
C PHE A 255 6.42 13.64 -25.80
N LEU A 256 5.31 14.38 -25.95
CA LEU A 256 4.97 15.06 -27.20
C LEU A 256 5.95 16.18 -27.52
N ALA A 257 6.41 16.92 -26.50
CA ALA A 257 7.45 17.93 -26.65
C ALA A 257 8.78 17.31 -27.10
N ALA A 258 9.17 16.19 -26.49
CA ALA A 258 10.36 15.44 -26.88
C ALA A 258 10.26 14.94 -28.33
N LYS A 259 9.08 14.46 -28.73
CA LYS A 259 8.83 14.00 -30.10
C LYS A 259 8.93 15.14 -31.11
N GLU A 260 8.30 16.28 -30.83
CA GLU A 260 8.41 17.49 -31.66
C GLU A 260 9.87 17.97 -31.79
N ALA A 261 10.61 18.02 -30.67
CA ALA A 261 11.99 18.49 -30.64
C ALA A 261 12.93 17.63 -31.49
N ILE A 262 12.63 16.34 -31.66
CA ILE A 262 13.49 15.40 -32.39
C ILE A 262 13.04 15.22 -33.84
N GLN A 263 11.73 15.22 -34.10
CA GLN A 263 11.19 14.87 -35.42
C GLN A 263 10.96 16.10 -36.31
N GLU A 264 10.58 17.24 -35.73
CA GLU A 264 10.15 18.42 -36.47
C GLU A 264 11.13 19.60 -36.39
N ARG A 265 12.01 19.63 -35.36
CA ARG A 265 13.03 20.68 -35.19
C ARG A 265 14.44 20.18 -35.50
N HIS A 266 15.12 20.85 -36.44
CA HIS A 266 16.48 20.48 -36.87
C HIS A 266 17.51 20.45 -35.71
N ASP A 267 17.36 21.32 -34.70
CA ASP A 267 18.28 21.40 -33.55
C ASP A 267 17.56 21.34 -32.18
N GLY A 268 16.38 20.71 -32.15
CA GLY A 268 15.51 20.79 -30.96
C GLY A 268 16.12 20.12 -29.71
N LEU A 269 17.00 19.13 -29.85
CA LEU A 269 17.71 18.58 -28.70
C LEU A 269 18.65 19.60 -28.05
N ASN A 270 19.41 20.36 -28.84
CA ASN A 270 20.30 21.38 -28.28
C ASN A 270 19.50 22.51 -27.65
N GLU A 271 18.36 22.91 -28.26
CA GLU A 271 17.42 23.86 -27.67
C GLU A 271 16.93 23.40 -26.27
N LEU A 272 16.58 22.12 -26.12
CA LEU A 272 16.19 21.53 -24.83
C LEU A 272 17.35 21.58 -23.81
N ILE A 273 18.57 21.24 -24.24
CA ILE A 273 19.77 21.22 -23.39
C ILE A 273 20.11 22.65 -22.90
N GLU A 274 20.07 23.63 -23.80
CA GLU A 274 20.36 25.03 -23.47
C GLU A 274 19.30 25.61 -22.53
N SER A 275 18.03 25.31 -22.80
CA SER A 275 16.92 25.72 -21.94
C SER A 275 17.03 25.10 -20.55
N HIS A 276 17.37 23.81 -20.43
CA HIS A 276 17.58 23.14 -19.14
C HIS A 276 18.73 23.76 -18.35
N ARG A 277 19.83 24.12 -19.01
CA ARG A 277 20.94 24.85 -18.37
C ARG A 277 20.49 26.22 -17.86
N ALA A 278 19.71 26.95 -18.65
CA ALA A 278 19.16 28.24 -18.25
C ALA A 278 18.24 28.09 -17.02
N PHE A 279 17.36 27.08 -17.03
CA PHE A 279 16.43 26.80 -15.94
C PHE A 279 17.14 26.39 -14.65
N THR A 280 18.20 25.58 -14.76
CA THR A 280 18.99 25.12 -13.61
C THR A 280 19.73 26.27 -12.92
N LYS A 281 20.23 27.24 -13.70
CA LYS A 281 20.87 28.46 -13.18
C LYS A 281 19.87 29.45 -12.57
N GLY A 282 18.59 29.35 -12.95
CA GLY A 282 17.53 30.16 -12.40
C GLY A 282 17.30 29.95 -10.89
N THR A 283 16.68 30.95 -10.27
CA THR A 283 16.28 30.90 -8.85
C THR A 283 14.94 30.17 -8.66
N ALA A 284 14.15 30.00 -9.71
CA ALA A 284 12.84 29.33 -9.66
C ALA A 284 13.01 27.80 -9.54
N PRO A 285 12.66 27.17 -8.39
CA PRO A 285 12.86 25.74 -8.19
C PRO A 285 12.05 24.89 -9.18
N GLN A 286 10.86 25.36 -9.58
CA GLN A 286 9.98 24.67 -10.53
C GLN A 286 10.54 24.60 -11.95
N ALA A 287 11.39 25.56 -12.34
CA ALA A 287 12.01 25.56 -13.66
C ALA A 287 13.03 24.42 -13.78
N ARG A 288 13.75 24.09 -12.69
CA ARG A 288 14.80 23.06 -12.68
C ARG A 288 14.28 21.67 -13.04
N THR A 289 13.03 21.38 -12.72
CA THR A 289 12.40 20.07 -12.98
C THR A 289 11.68 19.99 -14.31
N ARG A 290 11.51 21.12 -15.02
CA ARG A 290 10.59 21.24 -16.17
C ARG A 290 10.99 20.39 -17.39
N LEU A 291 12.30 20.21 -17.61
CA LEU A 291 12.82 19.47 -18.77
C LEU A 291 13.50 18.14 -18.38
N ILE A 292 13.45 17.76 -17.11
CA ILE A 292 14.12 16.56 -16.60
C ILE A 292 13.62 15.28 -17.28
N GLU A 293 12.34 15.22 -17.65
CA GLU A 293 11.74 14.07 -18.35
C GLU A 293 11.79 14.20 -19.87
N VAL A 294 11.73 15.44 -20.40
CA VAL A 294 11.72 15.71 -21.84
C VAL A 294 13.03 15.27 -22.49
N ILE A 295 14.17 15.57 -21.85
CA ILE A 295 15.50 15.23 -22.38
C ILE A 295 15.69 13.70 -22.52
N PRO A 296 15.40 12.87 -21.50
CA PRO A 296 15.41 11.42 -21.63
C PRO A 296 14.49 10.90 -22.74
N PHE A 297 13.25 11.39 -22.85
CA PHE A 297 12.34 11.01 -23.94
C PHE A 297 12.91 11.38 -25.31
N ALA A 298 13.44 12.60 -25.46
CA ALA A 298 14.00 13.08 -26.73
C ALA A 298 15.19 12.20 -27.15
N LEU A 299 16.03 11.82 -26.19
CA LEU A 299 17.12 10.91 -26.46
C LEU A 299 16.64 9.49 -26.81
N GLY A 300 15.61 8.98 -26.13
CA GLY A 300 14.98 7.69 -26.44
C GLY A 300 14.36 7.66 -27.85
N LEU A 301 13.80 8.78 -28.31
CA LEU A 301 13.22 8.96 -29.64
C LEU A 301 14.27 9.22 -30.73
N SER A 302 15.48 9.66 -30.37
CA SER A 302 16.55 9.97 -31.31
C SER A 302 16.99 8.72 -32.10
N GLN A 303 17.46 8.92 -33.33
CA GLN A 303 18.03 7.84 -34.15
C GLN A 303 19.28 7.26 -33.49
N ARG A 304 19.50 5.94 -33.65
CA ARG A 304 20.64 5.24 -33.00
C ARG A 304 22.00 5.89 -33.30
N VAL A 305 22.18 6.42 -34.52
CA VAL A 305 23.44 7.06 -34.95
C VAL A 305 23.69 8.39 -34.23
N SER A 306 22.64 9.17 -33.95
CA SER A 306 22.76 10.46 -33.27
C SER A 306 22.79 10.36 -31.74
N ARG A 307 22.28 9.25 -31.16
CA ARG A 307 22.24 9.03 -29.70
C ARG A 307 23.61 9.16 -29.02
N THR A 308 24.66 8.64 -29.64
CA THR A 308 26.03 8.71 -29.09
C THR A 308 26.49 10.15 -28.92
N ALA A 309 26.36 10.97 -29.96
CA ALA A 309 26.72 12.39 -29.91
C ALA A 309 25.81 13.17 -28.95
N ALA A 310 24.51 12.83 -28.93
CA ALA A 310 23.54 13.43 -28.01
C ALA A 310 23.86 13.13 -26.53
N LEU A 311 24.27 11.90 -26.19
CA LEU A 311 24.72 11.54 -24.84
C LEU A 311 25.97 12.33 -24.41
N ASP A 312 26.92 12.56 -25.33
CA ASP A 312 28.08 13.42 -25.08
C ASP A 312 27.64 14.86 -24.74
N SER A 313 26.68 15.41 -25.47
CA SER A 313 26.11 16.73 -25.20
C SER A 313 25.38 16.78 -23.87
N ILE A 314 24.55 15.79 -23.54
CA ILE A 314 23.79 15.74 -22.28
C ILE A 314 24.72 15.60 -21.07
N TRP A 315 25.80 14.82 -21.19
CA TRP A 315 26.80 14.71 -20.12
C TRP A 315 27.41 16.06 -19.72
N SER A 316 27.57 16.97 -20.68
CA SER A 316 28.10 18.31 -20.42
C SER A 316 27.17 19.20 -19.59
N ILE A 317 25.90 18.83 -19.40
CA ILE A 317 24.96 19.51 -18.49
C ILE A 317 25.39 19.38 -17.03
N GLN A 318 26.12 18.30 -16.69
CA GLN A 318 26.52 17.95 -15.32
C GLN A 318 25.34 17.67 -14.36
N ASP A 319 24.13 17.48 -14.89
CA ASP A 319 22.97 17.01 -14.13
C ASP A 319 22.91 15.48 -14.16
N ARG A 320 23.23 14.87 -13.01
CA ARG A 320 23.39 13.41 -12.89
C ARG A 320 22.05 12.68 -12.86
N ALA A 321 20.98 13.34 -12.43
CA ALA A 321 19.65 12.75 -12.47
C ALA A 321 19.17 12.62 -13.93
N VAL A 322 19.35 13.69 -14.72
CA VAL A 322 19.01 13.67 -16.16
C VAL A 322 19.85 12.65 -16.91
N VAL A 323 21.17 12.63 -16.72
CA VAL A 323 22.05 11.65 -17.38
C VAL A 323 21.66 10.21 -17.03
N GLY A 324 21.36 9.93 -15.75
CA GLY A 324 20.93 8.60 -15.33
C GLY A 324 19.64 8.14 -16.02
N ARG A 325 18.66 9.04 -16.10
CA ARG A 325 17.39 8.78 -16.82
C ARG A 325 17.62 8.56 -18.32
N CYS A 326 18.53 9.30 -18.94
CA CYS A 326 18.93 9.09 -20.34
C CYS A 326 19.49 7.68 -20.58
N PHE A 327 20.25 7.11 -19.64
CA PHE A 327 20.72 5.73 -19.75
C PHE A 327 19.57 4.73 -19.67
N LEU A 328 18.56 4.95 -18.82
CA LEU A 328 17.37 4.10 -18.75
C LEU A 328 16.55 4.12 -20.05
N GLU A 329 16.40 5.29 -20.67
CA GLU A 329 15.61 5.40 -21.91
C GLU A 329 16.33 4.87 -23.15
N THR A 330 17.67 4.89 -23.14
CA THR A 330 18.46 4.46 -24.30
C THR A 330 19.07 3.08 -24.17
N GLN A 331 19.23 2.59 -22.93
CA GLN A 331 19.99 1.40 -22.56
C GLN A 331 21.40 1.37 -23.17
N ALA A 332 22.00 2.54 -23.40
CA ALA A 332 23.30 2.71 -24.04
C ALA A 332 24.47 2.50 -23.05
N TYR A 333 24.48 1.37 -22.34
CA TYR A 333 25.47 1.05 -21.32
C TYR A 333 26.87 0.76 -21.87
N ASP A 334 26.99 0.54 -23.18
CA ASP A 334 28.27 0.43 -23.88
C ASP A 334 28.90 1.80 -24.23
N HIS A 335 28.19 2.89 -23.96
CA HIS A 335 28.68 4.23 -24.24
C HIS A 335 29.89 4.59 -23.37
N LYS A 336 30.89 5.29 -23.95
CA LYS A 336 32.15 5.68 -23.27
C LYS A 336 31.96 6.50 -21.98
N ILE A 337 30.80 7.13 -21.82
CA ILE A 337 30.45 7.94 -20.64
C ILE A 337 29.90 7.09 -19.49
N TRP A 338 29.32 5.91 -19.77
CA TRP A 338 28.67 5.08 -18.76
C TRP A 338 29.55 4.79 -17.54
N PRO A 339 30.81 4.28 -17.68
CA PRO A 339 31.66 4.06 -16.51
C PRO A 339 32.00 5.34 -15.73
N ARG A 340 32.07 6.49 -16.42
CA ARG A 340 32.34 7.79 -15.80
C ARG A 340 31.13 8.28 -15.01
N TYR A 341 29.92 8.06 -15.51
CA TYR A 341 28.68 8.38 -14.81
C TYR A 341 28.58 7.57 -13.52
N VAL A 342 28.64 6.24 -13.61
CA VAL A 342 28.54 5.33 -12.46
C VAL A 342 29.58 5.68 -11.41
N GLY A 343 30.85 5.84 -11.80
CA GLY A 343 31.92 6.16 -10.88
C GLY A 343 31.73 7.51 -10.16
N ARG A 344 31.23 8.54 -10.85
CA ARG A 344 30.96 9.85 -10.22
C ARG A 344 29.75 9.81 -9.30
N GLU A 345 28.66 9.15 -9.71
CA GLU A 345 27.44 9.10 -8.93
C GLU A 345 27.63 8.26 -7.67
N MET A 346 28.23 7.08 -7.81
CA MET A 346 28.63 6.23 -6.69
C MET A 346 29.51 7.01 -5.69
N LYS A 347 30.60 7.63 -6.16
CA LYS A 347 31.49 8.42 -5.29
C LYS A 347 30.77 9.55 -4.55
N SER A 348 29.78 10.16 -5.17
CA SER A 348 28.99 11.22 -4.53
C SER A 348 28.03 10.70 -3.48
N LEU A 349 27.40 9.54 -3.70
CA LEU A 349 26.49 8.93 -2.73
C LEU A 349 27.26 8.39 -1.52
N LEU A 350 28.45 7.82 -1.76
CA LEU A 350 29.32 7.25 -0.73
C LEU A 350 30.01 8.30 0.16
N ARG A 351 30.24 9.51 -0.35
CA ARG A 351 30.93 10.59 0.40
C ARG A 351 30.07 11.27 1.46
N LEU A 352 28.76 11.14 1.37
CA LEU A 352 27.83 11.85 2.25
C LEU A 352 27.64 11.05 3.55
N GLY A 353 27.86 11.72 4.68
CA GLY A 353 27.57 11.18 6.01
C GLY A 353 26.08 10.90 6.22
N ARG A 354 25.75 10.12 7.26
CA ARG A 354 24.36 9.69 7.56
C ARG A 354 23.43 10.89 7.80
N GLU A 355 23.98 11.98 8.31
CA GLU A 355 23.29 13.25 8.56
C GLU A 355 22.79 13.96 7.30
N PHE A 356 23.29 13.56 6.12
CA PHE A 356 22.90 14.10 4.81
C PHE A 356 22.05 13.13 3.98
N TRP A 357 21.55 12.05 4.58
CA TRP A 357 20.62 11.13 3.92
C TRP A 357 19.20 11.70 3.91
N ASP A 358 19.01 12.76 3.14
CA ASP A 358 17.72 13.39 2.92
C ASP A 358 16.93 12.68 1.79
N GLU A 359 15.74 13.22 1.49
CA GLU A 359 14.88 12.71 0.42
C GLU A 359 15.58 12.74 -0.96
N GLU A 360 16.39 13.75 -1.22
CA GLU A 360 17.09 13.88 -2.50
C GLU A 360 18.20 12.84 -2.65
N TRP A 361 18.94 12.57 -1.58
CA TRP A 361 19.90 11.47 -1.53
C TRP A 361 19.21 10.13 -1.78
N LEU A 362 18.06 9.88 -1.13
CA LEU A 362 17.29 8.65 -1.32
C LEU A 362 16.79 8.50 -2.77
N ARG A 363 16.29 9.58 -3.39
CA ARG A 363 15.87 9.58 -4.80
C ARG A 363 17.02 9.26 -5.74
N ARG A 364 18.21 9.82 -5.49
CA ARG A 364 19.41 9.55 -6.30
C ARG A 364 19.95 8.15 -6.10
N LEU A 365 19.95 7.65 -4.86
CA LEU A 365 20.29 6.26 -4.56
C LEU A 365 19.33 5.30 -5.27
N HIS A 366 18.03 5.56 -5.20
CA HIS A 366 17.02 4.78 -5.88
C HIS A 366 17.28 4.76 -7.39
N LEU A 367 17.43 5.93 -8.01
CA LEU A 367 17.73 6.05 -9.44
C LEU A 367 18.98 5.24 -9.83
N LEU A 368 20.11 5.39 -9.10
CA LEU A 368 21.32 4.63 -9.39
C LEU A 368 21.10 3.12 -9.26
N THR A 369 20.38 2.68 -8.23
CA THR A 369 20.05 1.27 -8.00
C THR A 369 19.25 0.69 -9.17
N VAL A 370 18.25 1.44 -9.65
CA VAL A 370 17.44 1.06 -10.82
C VAL A 370 18.30 0.97 -12.08
N ILE A 371 19.19 1.93 -12.34
CA ILE A 371 20.06 1.91 -13.52
C ILE A 371 21.05 0.75 -13.46
N ILE A 372 21.63 0.47 -12.29
CA ILE A 372 22.53 -0.69 -12.13
C ILE A 372 21.78 -2.01 -12.36
N ALA A 373 20.55 -2.14 -11.86
CA ALA A 373 19.73 -3.33 -12.10
C ALA A 373 19.45 -3.54 -13.59
N ASP A 374 19.07 -2.48 -14.30
CA ASP A 374 18.82 -2.51 -15.75
C ASP A 374 20.09 -2.83 -16.55
N GLU A 375 21.24 -2.23 -16.19
CA GLU A 375 22.53 -2.55 -16.82
C GLU A 375 22.97 -4.00 -16.58
N ASN A 376 22.75 -4.55 -15.38
CA ASN A 376 23.04 -5.96 -15.10
C ASN A 376 22.21 -6.90 -15.98
N ALA A 377 20.91 -6.60 -16.14
CA ALA A 377 20.01 -7.38 -17.01
C ALA A 377 20.44 -7.27 -18.48
N TRP A 378 20.75 -6.06 -18.93
CA TRP A 378 21.29 -5.79 -20.26
C TRP A 378 22.62 -6.54 -20.49
N ALA A 379 23.57 -6.44 -19.56
CA ALA A 379 24.88 -7.09 -19.67
C ALA A 379 24.74 -8.61 -19.77
N LYS A 380 23.83 -9.22 -18.99
CA LYS A 380 23.51 -10.65 -19.07
C LYS A 380 22.98 -11.04 -20.45
N LEU A 381 22.06 -10.25 -21.03
CA LEU A 381 21.49 -10.49 -22.36
C LEU A 381 22.56 -10.43 -23.47
N TYR A 382 23.53 -9.53 -23.34
CA TYR A 382 24.61 -9.36 -24.31
C TYR A 382 25.90 -10.12 -23.97
N HIS A 383 25.85 -11.05 -23.00
CA HIS A 383 27.01 -11.83 -22.53
C HIS A 383 28.22 -10.96 -22.15
N ARG A 384 27.97 -9.79 -21.54
CA ARG A 384 28.97 -8.87 -21.02
C ARG A 384 29.05 -8.93 -19.50
N SER A 385 30.18 -8.49 -18.94
CA SER A 385 30.29 -8.26 -17.51
C SER A 385 29.70 -6.88 -17.18
N PRO A 386 28.86 -6.78 -16.14
CA PRO A 386 28.34 -5.49 -15.72
C PRO A 386 29.45 -4.61 -15.14
N THR A 387 29.28 -3.31 -15.27
CA THR A 387 30.24 -2.32 -14.75
C THR A 387 30.27 -2.31 -13.23
N LEU A 388 29.12 -2.51 -12.61
CA LEU A 388 28.93 -2.51 -11.17
C LEU A 388 27.75 -3.43 -10.85
N THR A 389 27.90 -4.32 -9.87
CA THR A 389 26.76 -5.12 -9.38
C THR A 389 26.14 -4.42 -8.18
N LEU A 390 24.83 -4.58 -7.97
CA LEU A 390 24.16 -4.07 -6.77
C LEU A 390 24.86 -4.53 -5.49
N HIS A 391 25.22 -5.82 -5.41
CA HIS A 391 25.99 -6.38 -4.30
C HIS A 391 27.28 -5.59 -4.04
N SER A 392 28.12 -5.40 -5.07
CA SER A 392 29.39 -4.69 -4.92
C SER A 392 29.23 -3.21 -4.56
N PHE A 393 28.17 -2.56 -5.05
CA PHE A 393 27.83 -1.18 -4.73
C PHE A 393 27.43 -1.04 -3.26
N PHE A 394 26.53 -1.89 -2.78
CA PHE A 394 26.11 -1.85 -1.39
C PHE A 394 27.24 -2.23 -0.44
N LEU A 395 28.07 -3.24 -0.76
CA LEU A 395 29.26 -3.56 0.05
C LEU A 395 30.18 -2.34 0.23
N GLN A 396 30.38 -1.54 -0.82
CA GLN A 396 31.14 -0.29 -0.73
C GLN A 396 30.44 0.78 0.10
N MET A 397 29.11 0.90 0.02
CA MET A 397 28.31 1.84 0.82
C MET A 397 28.31 1.53 2.30
N ILE A 398 28.28 0.25 2.62
CA ILE A 398 28.20 -0.23 3.98
C ILE A 398 29.57 -0.11 4.65
N GLU A 399 30.68 -0.25 3.92
CA GLU A 399 32.05 -0.27 4.48
C GLU A 399 32.22 -1.28 5.63
N GLY A 400 31.40 -2.34 5.64
CA GLY A 400 31.32 -3.31 6.75
C GLY A 400 30.47 -2.86 7.96
N ASP A 401 29.91 -1.65 7.97
CA ASP A 401 29.02 -1.14 9.01
C ASP A 401 27.59 -1.67 8.86
N ARG A 402 27.30 -2.78 9.53
CA ARG A 402 25.97 -3.40 9.55
C ARG A 402 24.85 -2.47 10.00
N GLU A 403 25.13 -1.45 10.81
CA GLU A 403 24.12 -0.47 11.22
C GLU A 403 23.76 0.49 10.08
N LYS A 404 24.73 0.91 9.24
CA LYS A 404 24.42 1.66 8.01
C LYS A 404 23.49 0.88 7.11
N LEU A 405 23.79 -0.41 6.89
CA LEU A 405 22.96 -1.28 6.06
C LEU A 405 21.54 -1.39 6.58
N ARG A 406 21.40 -1.54 7.91
CA ARG A 406 20.11 -1.59 8.57
C ARG A 406 19.32 -0.30 8.37
N THR A 407 19.96 0.86 8.50
CA THR A 407 19.33 2.15 8.24
C THR A 407 18.90 2.28 6.79
N VAL A 408 19.78 1.95 5.83
CA VAL A 408 19.46 2.01 4.39
C VAL A 408 18.27 1.13 4.06
N ILE A 409 18.28 -0.15 4.46
CA ILE A 409 17.19 -1.08 4.20
C ILE A 409 15.89 -0.58 4.87
N GLY A 410 15.94 -0.12 6.12
CA GLY A 410 14.77 0.40 6.82
C GLY A 410 14.17 1.63 6.12
N SER A 411 15.00 2.60 5.76
CA SER A 411 14.58 3.78 5.00
C SER A 411 14.01 3.38 3.64
N TYR A 412 14.64 2.43 2.94
CA TYR A 412 14.20 1.98 1.62
C TYR A 412 12.90 1.17 1.69
N ALA A 413 12.73 0.32 2.71
CA ALA A 413 11.53 -0.48 2.91
C ALA A 413 10.30 0.38 3.18
N ALA A 414 10.47 1.56 3.79
CA ALA A 414 9.39 2.53 3.94
C ALA A 414 8.81 3.00 2.59
N PHE A 415 9.62 3.03 1.52
CA PHE A 415 9.20 3.42 0.17
C PHE A 415 8.86 2.21 -0.71
N ASP A 416 9.72 1.20 -0.71
CA ASP A 416 9.60 -0.02 -1.51
C ASP A 416 10.16 -1.25 -0.74
N PRO A 417 9.29 -1.95 0.01
CA PRO A 417 9.69 -3.14 0.78
C PRO A 417 10.28 -4.26 -0.09
N GLN A 418 9.84 -4.40 -1.34
CA GLN A 418 10.32 -5.46 -2.22
C GLN A 418 11.73 -5.20 -2.70
N ALA A 419 12.02 -3.96 -3.12
CA ALA A 419 13.37 -3.61 -3.51
C ALA A 419 14.32 -3.60 -2.30
N ALA A 420 13.86 -3.19 -1.11
CA ALA A 420 14.63 -3.34 0.13
C ALA A 420 14.99 -4.81 0.41
N PHE A 421 14.07 -5.74 0.15
CA PHE A 421 14.32 -7.18 0.26
C PHE A 421 15.34 -7.69 -0.75
N ARG A 422 15.19 -7.32 -2.04
CA ARG A 422 16.16 -7.69 -3.08
C ARG A 422 17.56 -7.15 -2.77
N ILE A 423 17.65 -5.94 -2.21
CA ILE A 423 18.91 -5.37 -1.73
C ILE A 423 19.47 -6.21 -0.58
N ALA A 424 18.63 -6.60 0.38
CA ALA A 424 19.05 -7.42 1.50
C ALA A 424 19.57 -8.79 1.04
N GLU A 425 18.84 -9.48 0.15
CA GLU A 425 19.29 -10.74 -0.46
C GLU A 425 20.60 -10.57 -1.22
N ALA A 426 20.70 -9.52 -2.04
CA ALA A 426 21.92 -9.21 -2.75
C ALA A 426 23.08 -8.96 -1.78
N CYS A 427 22.85 -8.47 -0.56
CA CYS A 427 23.87 -8.24 0.45
C CYS A 427 24.04 -9.40 1.44
N GLU A 428 23.41 -10.56 1.20
CA GLU A 428 23.39 -11.72 2.10
C GLU A 428 22.88 -11.39 3.52
N VAL A 429 21.96 -10.42 3.60
CA VAL A 429 21.23 -10.07 4.82
C VAL A 429 19.93 -10.85 4.85
N ASP A 430 19.76 -11.66 5.89
CA ASP A 430 18.50 -12.32 6.15
C ASP A 430 17.59 -11.34 6.90
N LEU A 431 16.62 -10.74 6.23
CA LEU A 431 15.71 -9.77 6.86
C LEU A 431 14.86 -10.37 7.97
N VAL A 432 14.52 -11.65 7.89
CA VAL A 432 13.73 -12.34 8.91
C VAL A 432 14.57 -12.51 10.17
N ARG A 433 15.87 -12.75 10.03
CA ARG A 433 16.82 -12.82 11.16
C ARG A 433 17.27 -11.46 11.65
N ASP A 434 17.62 -10.54 10.76
CA ASP A 434 18.38 -9.33 11.05
C ASP A 434 17.48 -8.09 11.23
N GLN A 435 16.31 -8.04 10.55
CA GLN A 435 15.34 -6.93 10.61
C GLN A 435 13.85 -7.37 10.62
N PRO A 436 13.42 -8.24 11.54
CA PRO A 436 12.06 -8.75 11.56
C PRO A 436 11.01 -7.68 11.82
N ALA A 437 11.35 -6.57 12.49
CA ALA A 437 10.43 -5.45 12.67
C ALA A 437 9.99 -4.87 11.32
N THR A 438 10.95 -4.62 10.42
CA THR A 438 10.71 -4.16 9.05
C THR A 438 9.87 -5.16 8.26
N VAL A 439 10.15 -6.46 8.40
CA VAL A 439 9.33 -7.49 7.75
C VAL A 439 7.90 -7.48 8.29
N VAL A 440 7.72 -7.45 9.62
CA VAL A 440 6.41 -7.42 10.27
C VAL A 440 5.60 -6.21 9.86
N GLU A 441 6.24 -5.03 9.80
CA GLU A 441 5.61 -3.77 9.42
C GLU A 441 5.11 -3.77 7.98
N HIS A 442 5.90 -4.30 7.05
CA HIS A 442 5.57 -4.26 5.63
C HIS A 442 4.89 -5.51 5.09
N LEU A 443 4.71 -6.58 5.89
CA LEU A 443 4.10 -7.82 5.40
C LEU A 443 2.64 -7.64 4.94
N SER A 444 1.97 -6.56 5.33
CA SER A 444 0.64 -6.23 4.81
C SER A 444 0.65 -5.74 3.36
N ASN A 445 1.81 -5.42 2.79
CA ASN A 445 1.98 -5.11 1.39
C ASN A 445 1.87 -6.43 0.58
N PRO A 446 0.79 -6.65 -0.21
CA PRO A 446 0.57 -7.91 -0.94
C PRO A 446 1.75 -8.36 -1.80
N PRO A 447 2.40 -7.46 -2.55
CA PRO A 447 3.61 -7.79 -3.31
C PRO A 447 4.77 -8.33 -2.48
N PHE A 448 5.08 -7.65 -1.37
CA PHE A 448 6.12 -8.07 -0.44
C PHE A 448 5.77 -9.40 0.24
N TYR A 449 4.49 -9.59 0.59
CA TYR A 449 3.96 -10.86 1.08
C TYR A 449 4.20 -12.00 0.10
N SER A 450 3.81 -11.85 -1.17
CA SER A 450 3.96 -12.90 -2.19
C SER A 450 5.43 -13.32 -2.35
N MET A 451 6.33 -12.35 -2.51
CA MET A 451 7.76 -12.60 -2.64
C MET A 451 8.35 -13.29 -1.40
N LEU A 452 7.93 -12.87 -0.19
CA LEU A 452 8.39 -13.47 1.06
C LEU A 452 7.89 -14.91 1.23
N ILE A 453 6.65 -15.21 0.79
CA ILE A 453 6.11 -16.57 0.77
C ILE A 453 6.79 -17.44 -0.29
N GLU A 454 7.12 -16.90 -1.46
CA GLU A 454 7.90 -17.63 -2.48
C GLU A 454 9.29 -17.96 -1.98
N ARG A 455 9.98 -17.00 -1.34
CA ARG A 455 11.28 -17.25 -0.70
C ARG A 455 11.19 -18.33 0.35
N LEU A 456 10.13 -18.31 1.16
CA LEU A 456 9.88 -19.33 2.18
C LEU A 456 9.65 -20.72 1.57
N LYS A 457 8.93 -20.79 0.44
CA LYS A 457 8.70 -22.04 -0.31
C LYS A 457 9.98 -22.59 -0.93
N ALA A 458 10.91 -21.72 -1.30
CA ALA A 458 12.20 -22.08 -1.87
C ALA A 458 13.24 -22.49 -0.82
N ASP A 459 13.03 -22.17 0.46
CA ASP A 459 13.97 -22.47 1.54
C ASP A 459 13.81 -23.92 2.03
N GLU A 460 14.86 -24.74 1.91
CA GLU A 460 14.83 -26.13 2.39
C GLU A 460 14.84 -26.21 3.92
N GLU A 461 15.57 -25.30 4.56
CA GLU A 461 15.71 -25.20 6.03
C GLU A 461 15.41 -23.78 6.51
N PRO A 462 14.12 -23.38 6.56
CA PRO A 462 13.74 -22.05 6.99
C PRO A 462 14.22 -21.74 8.41
N HIS A 463 14.84 -20.56 8.57
CA HIS A 463 15.26 -20.03 9.87
C HIS A 463 14.12 -20.00 10.91
N GLU A 464 14.44 -20.21 12.19
CA GLU A 464 13.42 -20.29 13.23
C GLU A 464 12.61 -18.99 13.45
N ASN A 465 13.14 -17.83 13.06
CA ASN A 465 12.39 -16.58 13.17
C ASN A 465 11.19 -16.47 12.23
N TRP A 466 11.09 -17.30 11.18
CA TRP A 466 9.99 -17.24 10.22
C TRP A 466 8.62 -17.34 10.89
N PHE A 467 8.41 -18.33 11.76
CA PHE A 467 7.12 -18.50 12.42
C PHE A 467 6.81 -17.35 13.40
N MET A 468 7.82 -16.71 14.00
CA MET A 468 7.63 -15.55 14.88
C MET A 468 7.23 -14.32 14.08
N VAL A 469 7.95 -14.02 13.01
CA VAL A 469 7.69 -12.89 12.11
C VAL A 469 6.30 -13.00 11.48
N LEU A 470 5.98 -14.14 10.89
CA LEU A 470 4.68 -14.36 10.24
C LEU A 470 3.52 -14.29 11.24
N ALA A 471 3.66 -14.87 12.43
CA ALA A 471 2.63 -14.82 13.46
C ALA A 471 2.46 -13.40 14.02
N GLU A 472 3.55 -12.69 14.31
CA GLU A 472 3.51 -11.30 14.79
C GLU A 472 2.84 -10.37 13.75
N ALA A 473 3.19 -10.52 12.47
CA ALA A 473 2.61 -9.75 11.38
C ALA A 473 1.12 -10.03 11.18
N ALA A 474 0.70 -11.31 11.22
CA ALA A 474 -0.71 -11.67 11.18
C ALA A 474 -1.50 -11.14 12.38
N LEU A 475 -0.91 -11.21 13.57
CA LEU A 475 -1.51 -10.59 14.75
C LEU A 475 -1.60 -9.06 14.62
N GLY A 476 -0.82 -8.43 13.75
CA GLY A 476 -0.83 -6.99 13.48
C GLY A 476 -1.74 -6.56 12.33
N SER A 477 -2.04 -7.44 11.37
CA SER A 477 -2.77 -7.13 10.14
C SER A 477 -3.79 -8.20 9.79
N GLN A 478 -5.07 -7.81 9.71
CA GLN A 478 -6.17 -8.70 9.31
C GLN A 478 -5.96 -9.27 7.90
N TYR A 479 -5.37 -8.48 7.00
CA TYR A 479 -5.03 -8.93 5.65
C TYR A 479 -4.02 -10.09 5.71
N VAL A 480 -2.92 -9.93 6.44
CA VAL A 480 -1.87 -10.96 6.57
C VAL A 480 -2.43 -12.22 7.24
N ALA A 481 -3.22 -12.07 8.31
CA ALA A 481 -3.88 -13.20 8.97
C ALA A 481 -4.77 -13.99 7.99
N HIS A 482 -5.52 -13.28 7.14
CA HIS A 482 -6.35 -13.93 6.12
C HIS A 482 -5.50 -14.66 5.07
N GLN A 483 -4.48 -14.01 4.49
CA GLN A 483 -3.62 -14.65 3.50
C GLN A 483 -2.91 -15.88 4.06
N LEU A 484 -2.31 -15.79 5.25
CA LEU A 484 -1.66 -16.94 5.89
C LEU A 484 -2.64 -18.04 6.33
N SER A 485 -3.93 -17.72 6.49
CA SER A 485 -4.95 -18.73 6.76
C SER A 485 -5.31 -19.57 5.53
N MET A 486 -5.08 -19.01 4.32
CA MET A 486 -5.27 -19.68 3.03
C MET A 486 -4.06 -20.52 2.63
N GLU A 487 -2.86 -20.14 3.08
CA GLU A 487 -1.64 -20.88 2.79
C GLU A 487 -1.55 -22.19 3.60
N PRO A 488 -1.07 -23.29 3.00
CA PRO A 488 -0.91 -24.54 3.69
C PRO A 488 0.32 -24.55 4.62
N TRP A 489 0.18 -25.18 5.79
CA TRP A 489 1.24 -25.24 6.81
C TRP A 489 2.55 -25.90 6.34
N HIS A 490 2.49 -26.79 5.34
CA HIS A 490 3.65 -27.55 4.87
C HIS A 490 4.67 -26.72 4.09
N ILE A 491 4.36 -25.45 3.79
CA ILE A 491 5.32 -24.47 3.28
C ILE A 491 6.50 -24.31 4.26
N LEU A 492 6.26 -24.45 5.56
CA LEU A 492 7.30 -24.55 6.59
C LEU A 492 7.78 -26.00 6.74
N ALA A 493 8.26 -26.58 5.64
CA ALA A 493 8.97 -27.85 5.66
C ALA A 493 10.21 -27.75 6.57
N GLY A 494 10.63 -28.84 7.19
CA GLY A 494 11.74 -28.85 8.17
C GLY A 494 11.32 -28.66 9.64
N PHE A 495 10.15 -28.08 9.92
CA PHE A 495 9.65 -27.95 11.30
C PHE A 495 8.82 -29.16 11.78
N GLN A 496 8.57 -29.21 13.11
CA GLN A 496 7.88 -30.32 13.75
C GLN A 496 6.47 -30.55 13.18
N HIS A 497 6.27 -31.68 12.51
CA HIS A 497 4.98 -32.07 11.94
C HIS A 497 3.80 -31.83 12.92
N PRO A 498 2.67 -31.21 12.51
CA PRO A 498 1.56 -30.79 13.38
C PRO A 498 1.02 -31.86 14.33
N LYS A 499 1.04 -33.13 13.89
CA LYS A 499 0.65 -34.29 14.71
C LYS A 499 1.56 -34.54 15.92
N LYS A 500 2.85 -34.20 15.84
CA LYS A 500 3.84 -34.38 16.92
C LYS A 500 3.78 -33.27 17.97
N ILE A 501 3.22 -32.10 17.64
CA ILE A 501 3.05 -30.99 18.59
C ILE A 501 2.04 -31.38 19.67
N LEU A 502 2.32 -31.12 20.94
CA LEU A 502 1.38 -31.42 22.03
C LEU A 502 0.05 -30.70 21.82
N ARG A 503 -1.08 -31.41 21.97
CA ARG A 503 -2.42 -30.80 21.75
C ARG A 503 -2.63 -29.54 22.58
N ARG A 504 -2.15 -29.54 23.83
CA ARG A 504 -2.23 -28.43 24.78
C ARG A 504 -1.49 -27.15 24.36
N THR A 505 -0.73 -27.17 23.27
CA THR A 505 -0.02 -25.99 22.74
C THR A 505 -0.54 -25.55 21.37
N ARG A 506 -1.47 -26.29 20.76
CA ARG A 506 -1.93 -26.06 19.37
C ARG A 506 -2.93 -24.92 19.25
N TRP A 507 -2.60 -23.93 18.44
CA TRP A 507 -3.49 -22.85 18.02
C TRP A 507 -4.41 -23.19 16.84
N PHE A 508 -4.36 -24.44 16.39
CA PHE A 508 -5.30 -25.01 15.43
C PHE A 508 -6.12 -26.14 16.04
N MET A 509 -7.34 -26.32 15.56
CA MET A 509 -8.24 -27.40 15.91
C MET A 509 -8.36 -28.39 14.74
N PRO A 510 -8.39 -29.71 15.01
CA PRO A 510 -8.78 -30.69 14.02
C PRO A 510 -10.30 -30.62 13.81
N VAL A 511 -10.79 -29.61 13.10
CA VAL A 511 -12.22 -29.44 12.84
C VAL A 511 -12.61 -30.33 11.66
N ARG A 512 -13.27 -31.47 11.95
CA ARG A 512 -13.94 -32.29 10.94
C ARG A 512 -15.42 -31.90 10.87
N GLY A 513 -15.84 -31.23 9.78
CA GLY A 513 -17.25 -31.05 9.40
C GLY A 513 -17.99 -29.77 9.87
N ARG A 514 -19.09 -29.48 9.15
CA ARG A 514 -20.20 -28.49 9.28
C ARG A 514 -19.96 -27.03 9.77
N TYR A 515 -18.82 -26.66 10.33
CA TYR A 515 -18.51 -25.26 10.70
C TYR A 515 -17.48 -24.64 9.76
N SER A 516 -17.85 -24.50 8.48
CA SER A 516 -16.95 -24.02 7.41
C SER A 516 -16.31 -22.65 7.69
N TRP A 517 -16.97 -21.81 8.49
CA TRP A 517 -16.48 -20.48 8.85
C TRP A 517 -15.34 -20.54 9.88
N ALA A 518 -15.44 -21.40 10.90
CA ALA A 518 -14.41 -21.55 11.92
C ALA A 518 -13.22 -22.39 11.44
N THR A 519 -13.45 -23.34 10.52
CA THR A 519 -12.39 -24.14 9.89
C THR A 519 -11.38 -23.28 9.14
N HIS A 520 -11.79 -22.12 8.62
CA HIS A 520 -10.91 -21.28 7.81
C HIS A 520 -9.77 -20.67 8.63
N PHE A 521 -10.07 -20.17 9.83
CA PHE A 521 -9.12 -19.43 10.64
C PHE A 521 -8.58 -20.20 11.85
N LEU A 522 -9.33 -21.18 12.38
CA LEU A 522 -8.89 -22.06 13.47
C LEU A 522 -8.51 -23.46 12.97
N GLY A 523 -8.63 -23.71 11.66
CA GLY A 523 -8.09 -24.91 11.03
C GLY A 523 -6.57 -24.91 11.04
N LEU A 524 -5.99 -26.03 10.58
CA LEU A 524 -4.56 -26.12 10.38
C LEU A 524 -4.18 -25.38 9.09
N SER A 525 -3.68 -24.16 9.24
CA SER A 525 -3.17 -23.30 8.17
C SER A 525 -1.75 -22.86 8.51
N LEU A 526 -1.09 -22.16 7.59
CA LEU A 526 0.23 -21.57 7.85
C LEU A 526 0.16 -20.62 9.05
N PHE A 527 -0.89 -19.79 9.15
CA PHE A 527 -1.06 -18.86 10.27
C PHE A 527 -1.11 -19.56 11.64
N THR A 528 -2.05 -20.49 11.84
CA THR A 528 -2.24 -21.14 13.15
C THR A 528 -1.08 -22.07 13.50
N TYR A 529 -0.39 -22.61 12.49
CA TYR A 529 0.84 -23.37 12.67
C TYR A 529 2.00 -22.46 13.11
N CYS A 530 2.22 -21.32 12.44
CA CYS A 530 3.21 -20.33 12.84
C CYS A 530 2.96 -19.84 14.27
N LEU A 531 1.71 -19.47 14.60
CA LEU A 531 1.35 -19.02 15.94
C LEU A 531 1.61 -20.08 17.01
N THR A 532 1.34 -21.35 16.69
CA THR A 532 1.65 -22.48 17.58
C THR A 532 3.14 -22.58 17.86
N LEU A 533 3.98 -22.58 16.81
CA LEU A 533 5.43 -22.72 16.95
C LEU A 533 6.04 -21.50 17.64
N ALA A 534 5.60 -20.30 17.27
CA ALA A 534 6.04 -19.04 17.85
C ALA A 534 5.83 -19.03 19.36
N LEU A 535 4.63 -19.37 19.84
CA LEU A 535 4.32 -19.33 21.28
C LEU A 535 4.99 -20.45 22.08
N ILE A 536 5.32 -21.58 21.44
CA ILE A 536 6.12 -22.65 22.09
C ILE A 536 7.56 -22.18 22.31
N ARG A 537 8.14 -21.45 21.35
CA ARG A 537 9.55 -21.05 21.35
C ARG A 537 9.81 -19.63 21.84
N LEU A 538 8.77 -18.83 22.05
CA LEU A 538 8.91 -17.47 22.54
C LEU A 538 9.65 -17.48 23.88
N ASP A 539 10.66 -16.63 24.03
CA ASP A 539 11.41 -16.42 25.27
C ASP A 539 11.28 -14.96 25.74
N ALA A 540 11.85 -14.65 26.91
CA ALA A 540 11.76 -13.30 27.49
C ALA A 540 12.48 -12.24 26.63
N HIS A 541 13.59 -12.59 25.98
CA HIS A 541 14.33 -11.67 25.10
C HIS A 541 13.54 -11.31 23.84
N SER A 542 12.72 -12.24 23.35
CA SER A 542 11.88 -12.06 22.17
C SER A 542 10.67 -11.14 22.41
N TYR A 543 10.33 -10.82 23.67
CA TYR A 543 9.13 -10.00 23.98
C TYR A 543 9.21 -8.58 23.47
N GLN A 544 10.40 -7.96 23.52
CA GLN A 544 10.61 -6.62 22.97
C GLN A 544 10.51 -6.62 21.44
N ARG A 545 10.94 -7.72 20.81
CA ARG A 545 10.97 -7.88 19.35
C ARG A 545 9.60 -8.23 18.77
N PHE A 546 8.79 -8.99 19.50
CA PHE A 546 7.48 -9.48 19.09
C PHE A 546 6.42 -9.19 20.16
N PRO A 547 6.03 -7.92 20.31
CA PRO A 547 5.16 -7.47 21.40
C PRO A 547 3.74 -8.02 21.31
N ARG A 548 3.22 -8.36 20.12
CA ARG A 548 1.86 -8.94 20.02
C ARG A 548 1.86 -10.40 20.44
N LEU A 549 2.92 -11.15 20.10
CA LEU A 549 3.08 -12.54 20.56
C LEU A 549 3.17 -12.63 22.09
N SER A 550 3.86 -11.69 22.76
CA SER A 550 3.94 -11.67 24.22
C SER A 550 2.57 -11.45 24.89
N ILE A 551 1.69 -10.64 24.28
CA ILE A 551 0.31 -10.44 24.72
C ILE A 551 -0.54 -11.71 24.57
N VAL A 552 -0.31 -12.50 23.51
CA VAL A 552 -1.09 -13.72 23.23
C VAL A 552 -0.62 -14.91 24.06
N ARG A 553 0.67 -14.97 24.44
CA ARG A 553 1.28 -16.06 25.23
C ARG A 553 0.49 -16.52 26.46
N PRO A 554 -0.03 -15.65 27.35
CA PRO A 554 -0.76 -16.10 28.54
C PRO A 554 -2.11 -16.76 28.23
N LEU A 555 -2.59 -16.68 26.99
CA LEU A 555 -3.88 -17.25 26.60
C LEU A 555 -3.78 -18.77 26.39
N PRO A 556 -4.75 -19.55 26.90
CA PRO A 556 -4.79 -20.98 26.63
C PRO A 556 -5.06 -21.22 25.14
N PRO A 557 -4.35 -22.16 24.48
CA PRO A 557 -4.56 -22.42 23.07
C PRO A 557 -5.82 -23.26 22.81
N PRO A 558 -6.51 -23.03 21.69
CA PRO A 558 -7.77 -23.71 21.36
C PRO A 558 -7.67 -25.24 21.31
N GLY A 559 -6.57 -25.81 20.81
CA GLY A 559 -6.38 -27.26 20.69
C GLY A 559 -6.14 -27.97 22.02
N GLY A 560 -5.81 -27.23 23.08
CA GLY A 560 -5.69 -27.74 24.45
C GLY A 560 -6.99 -27.73 25.22
N SER A 561 -8.01 -27.06 24.70
CA SER A 561 -9.25 -26.89 25.40
C SER A 561 -10.04 -28.20 25.40
N THR A 562 -10.44 -28.66 26.59
CA THR A 562 -11.30 -29.84 26.79
C THR A 562 -12.56 -29.83 25.92
N TRP A 563 -13.01 -28.66 25.48
CA TRP A 563 -14.15 -28.45 24.58
C TRP A 563 -14.06 -29.18 23.23
N SER A 564 -12.86 -29.35 22.65
CA SER A 564 -12.75 -30.08 21.37
C SER A 564 -13.19 -31.55 21.51
N TYR A 565 -13.10 -32.12 22.71
CA TYR A 565 -13.56 -33.47 23.05
C TYR A 565 -15.04 -33.50 23.45
N LEU A 566 -15.50 -32.44 24.12
CA LEU A 566 -16.88 -32.32 24.58
C LEU A 566 -17.86 -31.94 23.45
N MET A 567 -17.39 -31.45 22.31
CA MET A 567 -18.23 -31.11 21.16
C MET A 567 -19.11 -32.29 20.65
N PRO A 568 -18.56 -33.46 20.30
CA PRO A 568 -19.38 -34.60 19.89
C PRO A 568 -20.22 -35.18 21.04
N ILE A 569 -19.68 -35.21 22.26
CA ILE A 569 -20.40 -35.71 23.45
C ILE A 569 -21.58 -34.79 23.78
N GLY A 570 -21.39 -33.48 23.74
CA GLY A 570 -22.40 -32.47 23.96
C GLY A 570 -23.56 -32.58 22.97
N ARG A 571 -23.30 -33.00 21.72
CA ARG A 571 -24.36 -33.28 20.73
C ARG A 571 -25.17 -34.52 21.08
N VAL A 572 -24.51 -35.61 21.48
CA VAL A 572 -25.19 -36.84 21.90
C VAL A 572 -26.02 -36.57 23.14
N ILE A 573 -25.46 -35.84 24.10
CA ILE A 573 -26.16 -35.38 25.31
C ILE A 573 -27.34 -34.49 24.93
N HIS A 574 -27.15 -33.47 24.08
CA HIS A 574 -28.20 -32.56 23.64
C HIS A 574 -29.34 -33.31 22.93
N PHE A 575 -29.02 -34.21 22.01
CA PHE A 575 -30.00 -35.04 21.31
C PHE A 575 -30.75 -35.96 22.28
N ALA A 576 -30.05 -36.68 23.15
CA ALA A 576 -30.67 -37.54 24.15
C ALA A 576 -31.59 -36.75 25.11
N LEU A 577 -31.19 -35.54 25.48
CA LEU A 577 -31.98 -34.66 26.33
C LEU A 577 -33.17 -34.04 25.61
N GLN A 578 -33.06 -33.66 24.34
CA GLN A 578 -34.21 -33.25 23.52
C GLN A 578 -35.25 -34.38 23.43
N MET A 579 -34.80 -35.63 23.25
CA MET A 579 -35.69 -36.78 23.24
C MET A 579 -36.36 -36.99 24.60
N LEU A 580 -35.63 -36.83 25.71
CA LEU A 580 -36.18 -36.85 27.08
C LEU A 580 -37.19 -35.73 27.31
N VAL A 581 -36.94 -34.53 26.77
CA VAL A 581 -37.84 -33.37 26.86
C VAL A 581 -39.13 -33.63 26.12
N ILE A 582 -39.05 -34.11 24.88
CA ILE A 582 -40.22 -34.45 24.05
C ILE A 582 -41.04 -35.55 24.74
N PHE A 583 -40.36 -36.58 25.26
CA PHE A 583 -41.01 -37.67 25.98
C PHE A 583 -41.68 -37.18 27.28
N GLY A 584 -40.97 -36.37 28.09
CA GLY A 584 -41.50 -35.81 29.33
C GLY A 584 -42.67 -34.85 29.12
N ALA A 585 -42.62 -34.02 28.07
CA ALA A 585 -43.71 -33.14 27.68
C ALA A 585 -44.94 -33.94 27.20
N GLY A 586 -44.73 -35.04 26.45
CA GLY A 586 -45.81 -35.95 26.05
C GLY A 586 -46.48 -36.62 27.26
N MET A 587 -45.68 -37.06 28.24
CA MET A 587 -46.19 -37.63 29.50
C MET A 587 -46.94 -36.60 30.36
N LEU A 588 -46.46 -35.36 30.41
CA LEU A 588 -47.12 -34.25 31.13
C LEU A 588 -48.40 -33.80 30.46
N ALA A 589 -48.48 -33.81 29.12
CA ALA A 589 -49.72 -33.51 28.39
C ALA A 589 -50.80 -34.59 28.58
N ALA A 590 -50.38 -35.83 28.88
CA ALA A 590 -51.28 -36.92 29.23
C ALA A 590 -51.72 -36.90 30.71
N ALA A 591 -51.01 -36.17 31.57
CA ALA A 591 -51.31 -36.05 33.00
C ALA A 591 -52.01 -34.71 33.31
N ASN A 592 -52.91 -34.69 34.28
CA ASN A 592 -53.78 -33.55 34.58
C ASN A 592 -52.98 -32.22 34.73
N PRO A 593 -53.26 -31.19 33.90
CA PRO A 593 -52.41 -29.99 33.78
C PRO A 593 -52.38 -29.07 35.00
N GLU A 594 -53.27 -29.29 35.98
CA GLU A 594 -53.38 -28.44 37.18
C GLU A 594 -52.45 -28.85 38.33
N SER A 595 -51.64 -29.91 38.18
CA SER A 595 -50.77 -30.34 39.28
C SER A 595 -49.53 -29.44 39.45
N PRO A 596 -49.16 -29.04 40.68
CA PRO A 596 -47.94 -28.27 40.94
C PRO A 596 -46.66 -29.03 40.56
N ILE A 597 -46.74 -30.37 40.48
CA ILE A 597 -45.65 -31.23 40.00
C ILE A 597 -45.40 -30.99 38.51
N ALA A 598 -46.45 -30.78 37.71
CA ALA A 598 -46.32 -30.47 36.28
C ALA A 598 -45.61 -29.13 36.06
N THR A 599 -45.93 -28.11 36.88
CA THR A 599 -45.26 -26.80 36.83
C THR A 599 -43.78 -26.90 37.23
N ALA A 600 -43.46 -27.64 38.30
CA ALA A 600 -42.08 -27.84 38.73
C ALA A 600 -41.24 -28.60 37.68
N ALA A 601 -41.83 -29.62 37.05
CA ALA A 601 -41.19 -30.37 35.97
C ALA A 601 -40.93 -29.49 34.74
N LEU A 602 -41.88 -28.60 34.37
CA LEU A 602 -41.71 -27.65 33.27
C LEU A 602 -40.59 -26.64 33.55
N VAL A 603 -40.49 -26.10 34.77
CA VAL A 603 -39.42 -25.16 35.14
C VAL A 603 -38.06 -25.84 35.09
N MET A 604 -37.93 -27.06 35.62
CA MET A 604 -36.70 -27.85 35.53
C MET A 604 -36.32 -28.13 34.07
N LEU A 605 -37.30 -28.39 33.21
CA LEU A 605 -37.11 -28.61 31.78
C LEU A 605 -36.55 -27.36 31.08
N VAL A 606 -37.11 -26.19 31.36
CA VAL A 606 -36.65 -24.91 30.80
C VAL A 606 -35.25 -24.58 31.27
N LEU A 607 -34.94 -24.80 32.55
CA LEU A 607 -33.59 -24.60 33.10
C LEU A 607 -32.57 -25.55 32.46
N LEU A 608 -32.94 -26.82 32.28
CA LEU A 608 -32.10 -27.83 31.63
C LEU A 608 -31.83 -27.48 30.16
N LEU A 609 -32.88 -27.14 29.40
CA LEU A 609 -32.77 -26.69 28.00
C LEU A 609 -31.93 -25.41 27.87
N SER A 610 -32.11 -24.45 28.78
CA SER A 610 -31.31 -23.21 28.80
C SER A 610 -29.84 -23.49 29.08
N THR A 611 -29.55 -24.37 30.03
CA THR A 611 -28.17 -24.77 30.38
C THR A 611 -27.53 -25.51 29.20
N LEU A 612 -28.28 -26.37 28.51
CA LEU A 612 -27.81 -27.09 27.32
C LEU A 612 -27.58 -26.15 26.14
N PHE A 613 -28.44 -25.16 25.92
CA PHE A 613 -28.25 -24.14 24.89
C PHE A 613 -26.98 -23.32 25.15
N VAL A 614 -26.68 -23.00 26.42
CA VAL A 614 -25.43 -22.35 26.80
C VAL A 614 -24.22 -23.26 26.54
N LEU A 615 -24.30 -24.54 26.88
CA LEU A 615 -23.23 -25.51 26.64
C LEU A 615 -23.01 -25.79 25.15
N GLU A 616 -24.05 -25.80 24.33
CA GLU A 616 -23.98 -25.98 22.87
C GLU A 616 -23.45 -24.73 22.16
N SER A 617 -23.82 -23.54 22.63
CA SER A 617 -23.32 -22.28 22.08
C SER A 617 -21.91 -21.94 22.56
N TRP A 618 -21.43 -22.58 23.63
CA TRP A 618 -20.11 -22.34 24.20
C TRP A 618 -18.95 -22.50 23.23
N PRO A 619 -18.83 -23.59 22.45
CA PRO A 619 -17.71 -23.79 21.54
C PRO A 619 -17.76 -22.79 20.39
N ARG A 620 -18.96 -22.42 19.93
CA ARG A 620 -19.17 -21.38 18.92
C ARG A 620 -18.69 -20.02 19.43
N ARG A 621 -19.05 -19.64 20.65
CA ARG A 621 -18.63 -18.38 21.29
C ARG A 621 -17.15 -18.37 21.64
N SER A 622 -16.58 -19.50 22.05
CA SER A 622 -15.14 -19.66 22.26
C SER A 622 -14.38 -19.52 20.94
N ALA A 623 -14.85 -20.15 19.86
CA ALA A 623 -14.28 -19.96 18.53
C ALA A 623 -14.38 -18.50 18.09
N GLN A 624 -15.54 -17.85 18.27
CA GLN A 624 -15.72 -16.41 18.02
C GLN A 624 -14.75 -15.55 18.82
N PHE A 625 -14.46 -15.91 20.08
CA PHE A 625 -13.49 -15.21 20.91
C PHE A 625 -12.07 -15.32 20.36
N TYR A 626 -11.61 -16.54 20.03
CA TYR A 626 -10.30 -16.71 19.41
C TYR A 626 -10.23 -15.99 18.06
N LEU A 627 -11.31 -16.01 17.27
CA LEU A 627 -11.39 -15.28 16.01
C LEU A 627 -11.36 -13.77 16.21
N ALA A 628 -12.06 -13.25 17.20
CA ALA A 628 -12.02 -11.82 17.54
C ALA A 628 -10.61 -11.39 17.95
N ILE A 629 -9.87 -12.25 18.66
CA ILE A 629 -8.47 -11.99 19.02
C ILE A 629 -7.58 -12.05 17.77
N LEU A 630 -7.70 -13.11 16.96
CA LEU A 630 -6.83 -13.33 15.80
C LEU A 630 -7.10 -12.32 14.67
N LEU A 631 -8.35 -11.92 14.46
CA LEU A 631 -8.77 -10.99 13.42
C LEU A 631 -8.89 -9.55 13.90
N ARG A 632 -8.72 -9.31 15.21
CA ARG A 632 -8.99 -8.02 15.87
C ARG A 632 -10.39 -7.48 15.63
N ASP A 633 -11.33 -8.34 15.27
CA ASP A 633 -12.69 -7.93 14.94
C ASP A 633 -13.59 -8.10 16.16
N VAL A 634 -13.77 -7.00 16.90
CA VAL A 634 -14.62 -6.94 18.09
C VAL A 634 -16.10 -7.14 17.74
N THR A 635 -16.52 -6.94 16.48
CA THR A 635 -17.90 -7.19 16.05
C THR A 635 -18.28 -8.68 16.11
N LEU A 636 -17.27 -9.56 16.13
CA LEU A 636 -17.45 -11.00 16.31
C LEU A 636 -17.79 -11.37 17.77
N LEU A 637 -17.57 -10.46 18.74
CA LEU A 637 -17.92 -10.69 20.14
C LEU A 637 -19.38 -10.32 20.42
N PRO A 638 -20.14 -11.17 21.12
CA PRO A 638 -21.42 -10.76 21.70
C PRO A 638 -21.18 -9.63 22.71
N SER A 639 -22.21 -8.81 23.00
CA SER A 639 -22.09 -7.60 23.84
C SER A 639 -21.24 -7.83 25.12
N PRO A 640 -20.48 -6.82 25.59
CA PRO A 640 -19.55 -6.98 26.72
C PRO A 640 -20.20 -7.58 27.98
N LYS A 641 -21.48 -7.25 28.23
CA LYS A 641 -22.28 -7.79 29.34
C LYS A 641 -22.61 -9.27 29.14
N ALA A 642 -22.95 -9.70 27.93
CA ALA A 642 -23.15 -11.10 27.63
C ALA A 642 -21.85 -11.89 27.81
N PHE A 643 -20.72 -11.33 27.38
CA PHE A 643 -19.41 -11.98 27.49
C PHE A 643 -18.99 -12.26 28.95
N GLN A 644 -19.14 -11.29 29.86
CA GLN A 644 -18.88 -11.51 31.29
C GLN A 644 -19.76 -12.63 31.85
N ILE A 645 -21.06 -12.61 31.58
CA ILE A 645 -22.00 -13.60 32.13
C ILE A 645 -21.65 -15.00 31.63
N TYR A 646 -21.39 -15.17 30.33
CA TYR A 646 -21.12 -16.48 29.77
C TYR A 646 -19.71 -16.97 30.13
N TRP A 647 -18.64 -16.20 29.92
CA TRP A 647 -17.28 -16.71 30.18
C TRP A 647 -17.04 -17.02 31.67
N HIS A 648 -17.59 -16.21 32.58
CA HIS A 648 -17.40 -16.41 34.02
C HIS A 648 -18.26 -17.54 34.60
N THR A 649 -19.46 -17.85 34.11
CA THR A 649 -20.36 -18.76 34.86
C THR A 649 -19.92 -20.24 34.86
N PRO A 650 -19.52 -20.89 33.74
CA PRO A 650 -18.99 -22.26 33.79
C PRO A 650 -17.49 -22.29 34.09
N GLY A 651 -16.73 -21.29 33.62
CA GLY A 651 -15.28 -21.20 33.81
C GLY A 651 -14.88 -20.92 35.26
N ALA A 652 -15.59 -20.03 35.97
CA ALA A 652 -15.36 -19.79 37.40
C ALA A 652 -15.88 -20.93 38.26
N LEU A 653 -16.93 -21.65 37.83
CA LEU A 653 -17.41 -22.87 38.50
C LEU A 653 -16.37 -23.99 38.39
N LEU A 654 -15.83 -24.26 37.20
CA LEU A 654 -14.73 -25.20 37.00
C LEU A 654 -13.43 -24.75 37.67
N ALA A 655 -13.09 -23.46 37.66
CA ALA A 655 -11.90 -22.93 38.32
C ALA A 655 -12.01 -22.95 39.85
N ARG A 656 -13.21 -22.77 40.43
CA ARG A 656 -13.47 -22.98 41.86
C ARG A 656 -13.44 -24.46 42.24
N LEU A 657 -13.95 -25.34 41.38
CA LEU A 657 -13.89 -26.80 41.58
C LEU A 657 -12.47 -27.38 41.41
N THR A 658 -11.56 -26.66 40.71
CA THR A 658 -10.18 -27.12 40.43
C THR A 658 -9.09 -26.27 41.10
N GLY A 659 -9.46 -25.26 41.91
CA GLY A 659 -8.52 -24.46 42.72
C GLY A 659 -7.66 -23.43 41.98
N ARG A 660 -8.05 -22.94 40.79
CA ARG A 660 -7.22 -22.06 39.92
C ARG A 660 -7.83 -20.67 39.69
N GLY A 661 -8.11 -19.92 40.76
CA GLY A 661 -8.86 -18.65 40.74
C GLY A 661 -8.11 -17.40 40.24
N LEU A 662 -6.78 -17.31 40.35
CA LEU A 662 -6.03 -16.07 40.08
C LEU A 662 -5.92 -15.68 38.59
N LEU A 663 -6.01 -16.64 37.67
CA LEU A 663 -5.75 -16.44 36.24
C LEU A 663 -6.82 -15.63 35.47
N ALA A 664 -7.95 -15.29 36.10
CA ALA A 664 -9.07 -14.64 35.41
C ALA A 664 -8.97 -13.11 35.36
N ASN A 665 -8.34 -12.48 36.37
CA ASN A 665 -8.22 -11.00 36.43
C ASN A 665 -7.10 -10.46 35.52
N GLU A 666 -5.97 -11.16 35.42
CA GLU A 666 -4.86 -10.79 34.51
C GLU A 666 -5.28 -10.75 33.03
N ARG A 667 -6.26 -11.59 32.65
CA ARG A 667 -6.76 -11.73 31.27
C ARG A 667 -7.64 -10.56 30.80
N ILE A 668 -8.27 -9.84 31.73
CA ILE A 668 -9.07 -8.63 31.42
C ILE A 668 -8.14 -7.44 31.19
N THR A 669 -7.03 -7.37 31.93
CA THR A 669 -5.98 -6.37 31.77
C THR A 669 -5.34 -6.45 30.38
N SER A 670 -5.14 -7.65 29.82
CA SER A 670 -4.59 -7.85 28.47
C SER A 670 -5.48 -7.28 27.34
N LEU A 671 -6.81 -7.33 27.49
CA LEU A 671 -7.76 -6.73 26.53
C LEU A 671 -7.83 -5.20 26.65
N HIS A 672 -7.75 -4.67 27.87
CA HIS A 672 -7.62 -3.23 28.10
C HIS A 672 -6.26 -2.68 27.60
N TYR A 673 -5.20 -3.48 27.69
CA TYR A 673 -3.88 -3.16 27.13
C TYR A 673 -3.87 -3.14 25.60
N LEU A 674 -4.50 -4.12 24.94
CA LEU A 674 -4.72 -4.09 23.49
C LEU A 674 -5.50 -2.84 23.04
N ARG A 675 -6.34 -2.29 23.91
CA ARG A 675 -7.08 -1.03 23.69
C ARG A 675 -6.22 0.22 23.96
N SER A 676 -5.30 0.21 24.93
CA SER A 676 -4.49 1.38 25.31
C SER A 676 -3.26 1.61 24.42
N VAL A 677 -2.68 0.56 23.82
CA VAL A 677 -1.57 0.68 22.85
C VAL A 677 -1.97 1.50 21.61
N HIS A 678 -3.27 1.71 21.38
CA HIS A 678 -3.78 2.58 20.31
C HIS A 678 -3.80 4.09 20.66
N GLY A 679 -3.36 4.49 21.86
CA GLY A 679 -3.29 5.90 22.26
C GLY A 679 -1.89 6.31 22.73
N LYS A 680 -0.98 6.62 21.79
CA LYS A 680 0.33 7.26 22.01
C LYS A 680 1.13 6.75 23.22
N VAL A 681 2.00 5.76 23.01
CA VAL A 681 3.16 5.57 23.91
C VAL A 681 4.25 6.54 23.46
N GLY A 682 4.39 7.66 24.18
CA GLY A 682 5.55 8.54 24.04
C GLY A 682 6.77 7.95 24.76
N PRO A 683 8.00 8.32 24.38
CA PRO A 683 9.24 7.64 24.81
C PRO A 683 9.60 7.75 26.31
N ASN A 684 8.77 8.37 27.17
CA ASN A 684 9.13 8.74 28.55
C ASN A 684 8.16 8.22 29.64
N GLN A 685 7.42 7.13 29.43
CA GLN A 685 6.63 6.52 30.51
C GLN A 685 7.44 5.45 31.27
N PRO A 686 7.57 5.54 32.61
CA PRO A 686 8.33 4.56 33.38
C PRO A 686 7.60 3.21 33.43
N ASP A 687 8.40 2.16 33.34
CA ASP A 687 7.99 0.76 33.25
C ASP A 687 7.32 0.31 34.56
N ILE A 688 6.05 -0.11 34.48
CA ILE A 688 5.25 -0.54 35.65
C ILE A 688 5.71 -1.94 36.13
N PHE A 689 6.53 -2.66 35.36
CA PHE A 689 6.96 -4.02 35.69
C PHE A 689 8.17 -4.12 36.63
N GLU A 690 8.91 -3.04 36.93
CA GLU A 690 10.04 -3.11 37.88
C GLU A 690 9.62 -3.28 39.35
N ARG A 691 8.34 -3.11 39.71
CA ARG A 691 7.90 -3.22 41.12
C ARG A 691 7.40 -4.60 41.56
N GLU A 692 7.14 -5.55 40.66
CA GLU A 692 6.53 -6.84 41.03
C GLU A 692 7.45 -8.07 40.93
N LEU A 693 8.73 -7.88 40.63
CA LEU A 693 9.74 -8.95 40.72
C LEU A 693 10.72 -8.66 41.85
N SER A 694 10.28 -8.84 43.10
CA SER A 694 11.19 -9.08 44.22
C SER A 694 11.43 -10.59 44.36
N PRO A 695 12.68 -11.05 44.57
CA PRO A 695 13.00 -12.47 44.72
C PRO A 695 12.49 -13.01 46.05
N ILE A 696 12.18 -14.31 46.06
CA ILE A 696 11.95 -15.11 47.27
C ILE A 696 13.22 -15.07 48.13
N ASP A 697 13.07 -14.60 49.37
CA ASP A 697 14.10 -14.53 50.40
C ASP A 697 14.71 -15.91 50.71
N TYR A 698 16.02 -16.06 50.49
CA TYR A 698 16.86 -17.02 51.23
C TYR A 698 17.78 -16.20 52.13
N GLY A 699 17.55 -16.27 53.44
CA GLY A 699 18.31 -15.52 54.41
C GLY A 699 19.78 -15.95 54.50
N VAL A 700 20.68 -14.97 54.46
CA VAL A 700 22.02 -15.01 55.09
C VAL A 700 22.35 -13.61 55.60
N ALA A 701 23.05 -13.59 56.73
CA ALA A 701 23.25 -12.50 57.68
C ALA A 701 23.99 -11.25 57.15
N SER A 702 23.71 -10.17 57.89
CA SER A 702 24.31 -8.84 57.88
C SER A 702 25.83 -8.81 58.09
N ASP A 703 26.52 -7.84 57.47
CA ASP A 703 27.27 -6.83 58.25
C ASP A 703 27.70 -5.58 57.45
N GLN A 704 27.45 -4.45 58.11
CA GLN A 704 28.12 -3.14 58.12
C GLN A 704 27.88 -2.04 57.04
N PRO A 705 27.77 -0.75 57.47
CA PRO A 705 27.39 0.42 56.66
C PRO A 705 28.58 1.35 56.33
N VAL A 706 28.43 2.33 55.43
CA VAL A 706 28.99 3.71 55.55
C VAL A 706 28.45 4.64 54.44
N ASN A 707 27.69 5.66 54.88
CA ASN A 707 27.61 7.09 54.52
C ASN A 707 27.74 7.67 53.09
N SER A 708 26.65 8.37 52.74
CA SER A 708 26.57 9.81 52.34
C SER A 708 27.32 10.31 51.10
N ALA A 709 26.60 10.93 50.15
CA ALA A 709 26.39 12.38 50.17
C ALA A 709 25.56 12.86 48.97
N LEU A 710 24.62 13.75 49.29
CA LEU A 710 23.83 14.59 48.39
C LEU A 710 24.72 15.43 47.47
N ARG A 711 24.27 15.64 46.22
CA ARG A 711 24.39 16.92 45.49
C ARG A 711 23.53 16.91 44.22
N THR A 712 22.46 17.68 44.26
CA THR A 712 21.95 18.51 43.15
C THR A 712 22.03 19.98 43.64
N PRO A 713 21.83 21.04 42.82
CA PRO A 713 21.33 21.07 41.43
C PRO A 713 22.06 22.07 40.49
N THR A 714 21.43 22.29 39.32
CA THR A 714 21.48 23.46 38.38
C THR A 714 22.65 23.59 37.41
N LEU A 715 22.44 23.22 36.13
CA LEU A 715 21.88 24.07 35.06
C LEU A 715 21.30 23.20 33.93
#